data_AF-A0A7V3WFX1-F1
#
_entry.id   AF-A0A7V3WFX1-F1
#
_cell.length_a   1.000
_cell.length_b   1.000
_cell.length_c   1.000
_cell.angle_alpha   90.00
_cell.angle_beta   90.00
_cell.angle_gamma   90.00
#
_symmetry.space_group_name_H-M   'P 1'
#
loop_
_entity.id
_entity.type
_entity.pdbx_description
1 polymer ?
#
loop_
_entity_poly.entity_id
_entity_poly.type
_entity_poly.pdbx_seq_one_letter_code
_entity_poly.pdbx_strand_id
1 'polypeptide(L)'
;MRRLLHVYQKNYKGTCKPRRQNRENMGLEGGLGKIYFRQQITGRFDKPFKERYMRKRCLAFGILCILPYLVSCAGGEITSLNTIASPMESEKIVAEGDKIVFPKSELGKEYVLLVSYAPQEYFGGEVGNPTGIHAKSRIVRFERHEKELVMLESESGTKPDTNYPNTLIVTTFPIVEEDGANLKFDFGSGMDSFIEGGRGGVGPALDHISPIQRSFVKDVIPMEDGVQIVQVVNIVDRLWGENNVLMPLEIRYYLKRYTPNSAFTPIPAPKHDYLGYFETDPIVNEEFGDIVTYIKRWDISSPITFYISSNFPEKYVKYAKEGALYWNKAFGKEIIKVEAAPEGIMAPDFRYNMIQWHTFHRAGFAYADMHANPLTGEILHADIYIPSSFVIWIESYEGEKVLSDVSGKGGEEKEMDDQASEWRHIDKMPVASSELASEIATLPKEKREEMAGHILRALVAHEIGHVLGLTHNFAASTEGKTKGEGLREVIKSLIETGTLPKDTPHESNSVMDYDPTEILLLKGAIINEDKEALTYDRYAIEWGYLNGGDEPKYNGIQFCKDEDVGAYLDCQRFDEGEHLIERRAYTLTRALEDTPVTLAWSYIISKVDLDPEARRPIEESTPSGRWLAFKVVREFANLVSTLSNGTRLKSIEDKYPDRTDIDRDKIEGEVEDWVDDEIRYAGGVGEVFKIIEPAYFEGVVEGFLKRFEGIITSWKGVDYTKEGGEAATFTSQEIKYMKGRAAELFPKVEEEIVLGIDEVLSNSDIRPIGEAEKLEELISNWAMFVITSWKDGDFRYSIEVRKSGLGILRMKGPLPNWLLAYIPKIATEYKARLEEKYKAPIDTINIGKFPRREQKAVADDLEIYYQLMNLGGREINTQTTPPLPIPTPLGSKSAGDAKEVMKALLAQ
;
A
#
# COMPACT_ATOMS: atom_id res chain seq x y z
N MET A 1 29.72 -60.88 4.33
CA MET A 1 30.24 -61.76 5.41
C MET A 1 29.93 -61.08 6.73
N ARG A 2 28.82 -61.43 7.37
CA ARG A 2 28.70 -62.64 8.21
C ARG A 2 29.61 -62.59 9.44
N ARG A 3 29.30 -61.68 10.36
CA ARG A 3 29.32 -61.86 11.83
C ARG A 3 29.12 -60.48 12.45
N LEU A 4 27.89 -60.16 12.81
CA LEU A 4 27.51 -59.55 14.10
C LEU A 4 25.99 -59.35 14.09
N LEU A 5 25.31 -60.50 13.93
CA LEU A 5 23.98 -60.72 14.46
C LEU A 5 24.20 -61.26 15.88
N HIS A 6 23.39 -60.79 16.83
CA HIS A 6 23.19 -61.34 18.18
C HIS A 6 24.24 -61.02 19.27
N VAL A 7 23.87 -60.13 20.20
CA VAL A 7 23.56 -60.42 21.62
C VAL A 7 23.65 -59.10 22.40
N TYR A 8 22.51 -58.58 22.85
CA TYR A 8 22.28 -58.24 24.26
C TYR A 8 20.77 -58.05 24.49
N GLN A 9 20.10 -59.16 24.80
CA GLN A 9 18.89 -59.17 25.64
C GLN A 9 19.37 -59.29 27.09
N LYS A 10 18.90 -58.42 28.00
CA LYS A 10 18.18 -58.85 29.22
C LYS A 10 17.76 -57.68 30.12
N ASN A 11 16.47 -57.78 30.50
CA ASN A 11 15.85 -57.39 31.77
C ASN A 11 15.63 -55.90 32.07
N TYR A 12 14.37 -55.46 32.03
CA TYR A 12 13.49 -55.56 33.20
C TYR A 12 12.00 -55.58 32.81
N LYS A 13 11.23 -56.36 33.58
CA LYS A 13 9.81 -56.71 33.43
C LYS A 13 8.90 -55.66 34.10
N GLY A 14 7.66 -55.50 33.64
CA GLY A 14 6.63 -54.76 34.40
C GLY A 14 5.22 -54.61 33.78
N THR A 15 4.52 -55.73 33.56
CA THR A 15 3.05 -55.96 33.70
C THR A 15 1.93 -55.09 33.08
N CYS A 16 0.96 -55.79 32.49
CA CYS A 16 -0.32 -55.40 31.87
C CYS A 16 -1.37 -54.70 32.78
N LYS A 17 -2.21 -53.81 32.20
CA LYS A 17 -3.63 -54.07 31.79
C LYS A 17 -4.35 -52.81 31.24
N PRO A 18 -5.44 -52.94 30.44
CA PRO A 18 -6.12 -51.86 29.73
C PRO A 18 -7.38 -51.34 30.46
N ARG A 19 -7.79 -50.09 30.21
CA ARG A 19 -9.18 -49.64 30.46
C ARG A 19 -9.61 -48.45 29.59
N ARG A 20 -10.89 -48.53 29.18
CA ARG A 20 -11.65 -47.69 28.25
C ARG A 20 -12.02 -46.29 28.77
N GLN A 21 -12.27 -45.40 27.80
CA GLN A 21 -13.28 -44.31 27.73
C GLN A 21 -13.29 -43.22 28.81
N ASN A 22 -13.08 -41.96 28.39
CA ASN A 22 -14.19 -41.03 28.11
C ASN A 22 -13.71 -39.71 27.49
N ARG A 23 -14.61 -39.12 26.69
CA ARG A 23 -14.59 -37.76 26.15
C ARG A 23 -14.47 -36.73 27.28
N GLU A 24 -13.75 -35.63 27.05
CA GLU A 24 -14.29 -34.27 27.14
C GLU A 24 -13.23 -33.23 26.74
N ASN A 25 -13.74 -32.16 26.12
CA ASN A 25 -13.03 -31.00 25.59
C ASN A 25 -12.09 -30.35 26.61
N MET A 26 -10.93 -29.90 26.15
CA MET A 26 -10.30 -28.68 26.65
C MET A 26 -9.33 -28.17 25.58
N GLY A 27 -9.64 -26.99 25.05
CA GLY A 27 -8.66 -26.16 24.37
C GLY A 27 -7.59 -25.73 25.36
N LEU A 28 -6.35 -25.70 24.89
CA LEU A 28 -5.26 -25.02 25.57
C LEU A 28 -4.45 -24.26 24.52
N GLU A 29 -4.44 -22.96 24.74
CA GLU A 29 -3.53 -21.97 24.21
C GLU A 29 -2.06 -22.37 24.43
N GLY A 30 -1.21 -21.89 23.53
CA GLY A 30 0.01 -21.18 23.93
C GLY A 30 1.12 -21.95 24.63
N GLY A 31 2.15 -22.29 23.85
CA GLY A 31 3.53 -22.18 24.29
C GLY A 31 4.18 -23.47 24.77
N LEU A 32 5.19 -23.93 24.00
CA LEU A 32 6.48 -24.39 24.52
C LEU A 32 7.42 -24.65 23.35
N GLY A 33 8.54 -23.92 23.37
CA GLY A 33 9.56 -23.93 22.34
C GLY A 33 10.32 -25.25 22.20
N LYS A 34 11.07 -25.34 21.10
CA LYS A 34 12.11 -26.35 20.90
C LYS A 34 13.37 -25.70 20.33
N ILE A 35 14.26 -25.38 21.26
CA ILE A 35 15.65 -25.87 21.34
C ILE A 35 16.12 -26.57 20.05
N TYR A 36 16.96 -25.89 19.26
CA TYR A 36 17.81 -26.54 18.26
C TYR A 36 19.20 -26.81 18.85
N PHE A 37 19.56 -28.10 18.89
CA PHE A 37 20.91 -28.56 19.23
C PHE A 37 21.83 -28.30 18.02
N ARG A 38 22.77 -27.37 18.20
CA ARG A 38 23.88 -27.08 17.27
C ARG A 38 24.96 -28.14 17.49
N GLN A 39 25.26 -28.94 16.47
CA GLN A 39 26.57 -29.61 16.38
C GLN A 39 27.25 -29.19 15.08
N GLN A 40 28.14 -28.20 15.23
CA GLN A 40 29.19 -27.91 14.26
C GLN A 40 30.21 -29.06 14.29
N ILE A 41 30.50 -29.63 13.13
CA ILE A 41 31.81 -30.21 12.86
C ILE A 41 32.44 -29.37 11.76
N THR A 42 33.42 -28.59 12.17
CA THR A 42 34.33 -27.81 11.34
C THR A 42 35.30 -28.72 10.60
N GLY A 43 35.48 -28.53 9.30
CA GLY A 43 36.55 -29.15 8.52
C GLY A 43 36.86 -28.38 7.25
N ARG A 44 37.82 -27.45 7.33
CA ARG A 44 38.46 -26.77 6.18
C ARG A 44 39.15 -27.79 5.28
N PHE A 45 39.02 -27.65 3.96
CA PHE A 45 40.09 -27.97 3.01
C PHE A 45 40.10 -26.97 1.84
N ASP A 46 41.25 -26.33 1.66
CA ASP A 46 41.59 -25.36 0.62
C ASP A 46 42.03 -26.03 -0.71
N LYS A 47 41.40 -25.62 -1.82
CA LYS A 47 41.86 -25.44 -3.24
C LYS A 47 42.76 -26.53 -3.93
N PRO A 48 43.14 -26.35 -5.23
CA PRO A 48 42.35 -26.72 -6.40
C PRO A 48 43.10 -27.67 -7.37
N PHE A 49 42.40 -28.43 -8.22
CA PHE A 49 43.05 -29.17 -9.32
C PHE A 49 42.50 -28.77 -10.69
N LYS A 50 43.39 -28.19 -11.51
CA LYS A 50 43.28 -28.02 -12.97
C LYS A 50 43.64 -29.34 -13.63
N GLU A 51 42.97 -29.70 -14.74
CA GLU A 51 43.67 -30.34 -15.85
C GLU A 51 43.02 -30.05 -17.21
N ARG A 52 43.90 -29.81 -18.19
CA ARG A 52 43.71 -29.52 -19.62
C ARG A 52 43.95 -30.80 -20.44
N TYR A 53 43.62 -30.73 -21.74
CA TYR A 53 43.95 -31.58 -22.90
C TYR A 53 42.73 -32.41 -23.38
N MET A 54 42.31 -32.43 -24.66
CA MET A 54 42.97 -32.26 -25.96
C MET A 54 42.03 -31.66 -27.02
N ARG A 55 42.62 -31.11 -28.10
CA ARG A 55 41.98 -30.47 -29.26
C ARG A 55 42.44 -31.19 -30.55
N LYS A 56 41.61 -31.14 -31.60
CA LYS A 56 41.92 -31.11 -33.07
C LYS A 56 41.81 -32.39 -33.95
N ARG A 57 40.81 -32.34 -34.86
CA ARG A 57 40.86 -32.14 -36.35
C ARG A 57 40.88 -33.31 -37.36
N CYS A 58 40.11 -33.04 -38.44
CA CYS A 58 40.27 -33.40 -39.89
C CYS A 58 39.79 -34.81 -40.33
N LEU A 59 39.18 -35.08 -41.51
CA LEU A 59 38.89 -34.36 -42.76
C LEU A 59 37.81 -35.19 -43.55
N ALA A 60 36.76 -34.57 -44.12
CA ALA A 60 36.41 -34.43 -45.56
C ALA A 60 36.10 -35.67 -46.45
N PHE A 61 34.90 -35.67 -47.05
CA PHE A 61 34.56 -35.92 -48.48
C PHE A 61 33.07 -35.50 -48.64
N GLY A 62 32.67 -34.43 -49.36
CA GLY A 62 32.52 -34.31 -50.83
C GLY A 62 31.29 -35.11 -51.32
N ILE A 63 30.31 -34.66 -52.10
CA ILE A 63 30.11 -33.52 -53.01
C ILE A 63 28.64 -33.57 -53.53
N LEU A 64 28.06 -32.39 -53.82
CA LEU A 64 26.96 -32.00 -54.74
C LEU A 64 25.56 -32.70 -54.82
N CYS A 65 24.54 -31.88 -54.45
CA CYS A 65 23.50 -31.25 -55.29
C CYS A 65 22.56 -32.01 -56.26
N ILE A 66 21.30 -31.53 -56.27
CA ILE A 66 20.33 -31.29 -57.39
C ILE A 66 18.96 -32.03 -57.28
N LEU A 67 17.91 -31.22 -56.99
CA LEU A 67 16.45 -31.40 -57.24
C LEU A 67 16.10 -31.35 -58.75
N PRO A 68 14.83 -31.40 -59.21
CA PRO A 68 13.71 -32.36 -59.09
C PRO A 68 13.23 -32.82 -60.51
N TYR A 69 12.17 -33.64 -60.68
CA TYR A 69 11.23 -33.52 -61.83
C TYR A 69 9.94 -34.35 -61.68
N LEU A 70 8.89 -33.79 -62.27
CA LEU A 70 7.46 -34.15 -62.35
C LEU A 70 7.11 -35.12 -63.51
N VAL A 71 6.03 -35.89 -63.30
CA VAL A 71 4.92 -36.28 -64.23
C VAL A 71 5.18 -37.24 -65.41
N SER A 72 4.39 -38.34 -65.47
CA SER A 72 3.58 -38.72 -66.66
C SER A 72 2.53 -39.81 -66.35
N CYS A 73 1.39 -39.69 -67.04
CA CYS A 73 0.10 -40.37 -66.91
C CYS A 73 0.02 -41.83 -67.42
N ALA A 74 -0.97 -42.59 -66.93
CA ALA A 74 -1.82 -43.51 -67.72
C ALA A 74 -3.06 -43.89 -66.88
N GLY A 75 -4.22 -43.96 -67.54
CA GLY A 75 -5.55 -43.94 -66.91
C GLY A 75 -6.18 -45.30 -66.61
N GLY A 76 -7.35 -45.21 -65.96
CA GLY A 76 -8.24 -46.34 -65.66
C GLY A 76 -9.45 -45.85 -64.86
N GLU A 77 -10.59 -45.68 -65.54
CA GLU A 77 -11.89 -45.44 -64.91
C GLU A 77 -12.35 -46.68 -64.13
N ILE A 78 -12.70 -46.51 -62.85
CA ILE A 78 -13.69 -47.35 -62.17
C ILE A 78 -14.60 -46.44 -61.37
N THR A 79 -15.89 -46.52 -61.70
CA THR A 79 -17.02 -45.86 -61.06
C THR A 79 -17.29 -46.35 -59.63
N SER A 80 -17.87 -45.44 -58.83
CA SER A 80 -18.63 -45.62 -57.59
C SER A 80 -17.86 -45.73 -56.27
N LEU A 81 -17.91 -44.67 -55.47
CA LEU A 81 -18.81 -44.58 -54.30
C LEU A 81 -18.63 -43.21 -53.64
N ASN A 82 -19.74 -42.48 -53.53
CA ASN A 82 -19.87 -41.28 -52.71
C ASN A 82 -19.58 -41.65 -51.25
N THR A 83 -18.48 -41.14 -50.71
CA THR A 83 -18.42 -40.54 -49.37
C THR A 83 -17.06 -39.86 -49.25
N ILE A 84 -16.99 -38.59 -49.66
CA ILE A 84 -15.97 -37.71 -49.10
C ILE A 84 -16.41 -37.52 -47.65
N ALA A 85 -15.86 -38.34 -46.76
CA ALA A 85 -15.78 -37.95 -45.36
C ALA A 85 -14.99 -36.65 -45.35
N SER A 86 -15.64 -35.55 -44.95
CA SER A 86 -14.91 -34.37 -44.48
C SER A 86 -13.83 -34.83 -43.48
N PRO A 87 -12.64 -34.23 -43.49
CA PRO A 87 -11.69 -34.47 -42.43
C PRO A 87 -12.36 -34.13 -41.10
N MET A 88 -12.24 -35.05 -40.13
CA MET A 88 -12.76 -34.94 -38.76
C MET A 88 -12.51 -33.55 -38.18
N GLU A 89 -13.57 -32.75 -38.05
CA GLU A 89 -13.64 -31.56 -37.19
C GLU A 89 -13.70 -31.93 -35.69
N SER A 90 -13.65 -33.23 -35.34
CA SER A 90 -14.08 -33.78 -34.04
C SER A 90 -12.99 -33.91 -32.96
N GLU A 91 -11.87 -33.19 -33.06
CA GLU A 91 -10.81 -33.22 -32.02
C GLU A 91 -10.75 -31.94 -31.18
N LYS A 92 -11.77 -31.08 -31.24
CA LYS A 92 -11.81 -29.84 -30.45
C LYS A 92 -12.92 -29.89 -29.40
N ILE A 93 -12.63 -29.30 -28.24
CA ILE A 93 -13.66 -28.99 -27.25
C ILE A 93 -14.55 -27.91 -27.88
N VAL A 94 -15.82 -28.21 -28.07
CA VAL A 94 -16.77 -27.30 -28.74
C VAL A 94 -18.01 -27.10 -27.88
N ALA A 95 -18.57 -25.90 -27.98
CA ALA A 95 -19.83 -25.57 -27.34
C ALA A 95 -21.00 -26.11 -28.16
N GLU A 96 -22.00 -26.68 -27.50
CA GLU A 96 -23.28 -26.98 -28.13
C GLU A 96 -24.42 -26.49 -27.21
N GLY A 97 -24.82 -25.24 -27.42
CA GLY A 97 -25.72 -24.52 -26.50
C GLY A 97 -24.98 -24.13 -25.22
N ASP A 98 -25.55 -24.48 -24.06
CA ASP A 98 -24.98 -24.25 -22.73
C ASP A 98 -24.10 -25.42 -22.23
N LYS A 99 -23.89 -26.45 -23.06
CA LYS A 99 -23.13 -27.66 -22.73
C LYS A 99 -21.81 -27.73 -23.49
N ILE A 100 -20.85 -28.43 -22.91
CA ILE A 100 -19.52 -28.63 -23.49
C ILE A 100 -19.43 -30.03 -24.07
N VAL A 101 -19.05 -30.12 -25.35
CA VAL A 101 -18.71 -31.38 -26.02
C VAL A 101 -17.20 -31.60 -25.87
N PHE A 102 -16.84 -32.72 -25.26
CA PHE A 102 -15.48 -33.11 -24.91
C PHE A 102 -15.14 -34.44 -25.61
N PRO A 103 -14.16 -34.45 -26.54
CA PRO A 103 -13.76 -35.69 -27.20
C PRO A 103 -13.18 -36.69 -26.19
N LYS A 104 -13.57 -37.96 -26.28
CA LYS A 104 -13.04 -39.02 -25.39
C LYS A 104 -11.54 -39.22 -25.56
N SER A 105 -10.99 -38.87 -26.73
CA SER A 105 -9.55 -38.86 -27.00
C SER A 105 -8.78 -37.85 -26.14
N GLU A 106 -9.46 -36.88 -25.52
CA GLU A 106 -8.86 -35.88 -24.64
C GLU A 106 -8.85 -36.30 -23.15
N LEU A 107 -9.50 -37.39 -22.77
CA LEU A 107 -9.48 -37.88 -21.39
C LEU A 107 -8.05 -38.22 -20.94
N GLY A 108 -7.73 -37.86 -19.70
CA GLY A 108 -6.42 -38.05 -19.08
C GLY A 108 -5.32 -37.09 -19.56
N LYS A 109 -5.60 -36.23 -20.54
CA LYS A 109 -4.67 -35.17 -20.96
C LYS A 109 -4.77 -33.97 -20.03
N GLU A 110 -3.66 -33.26 -19.89
CA GLU A 110 -3.56 -32.07 -19.05
C GLU A 110 -4.01 -30.80 -19.78
N TYR A 111 -4.63 -29.92 -19.02
CA TYR A 111 -5.10 -28.60 -19.42
C TYR A 111 -4.66 -27.57 -18.39
N VAL A 112 -4.32 -26.37 -18.83
CA VAL A 112 -4.23 -25.24 -17.93
C VAL A 112 -5.64 -24.65 -17.75
N LEU A 113 -6.04 -24.48 -16.50
CA LEU A 113 -7.26 -23.81 -16.08
C LEU A 113 -6.87 -22.43 -15.53
N LEU A 114 -7.25 -21.39 -16.27
CA LEU A 114 -7.09 -20.00 -15.87
C LEU A 114 -8.46 -19.42 -15.56
N VAL A 115 -8.58 -18.68 -14.46
CA VAL A 115 -9.88 -18.19 -13.99
C VAL A 115 -9.77 -16.70 -13.69
N SER A 116 -10.61 -15.90 -14.35
CA SER A 116 -10.76 -14.47 -14.06
C SER A 116 -12.19 -14.20 -13.61
N TYR A 117 -12.41 -13.30 -12.66
CA TYR A 117 -13.76 -12.99 -12.19
C TYR A 117 -13.91 -11.50 -11.87
N ALA A 118 -15.13 -10.98 -12.06
CA ALA A 118 -15.45 -9.58 -11.79
C ALA A 118 -16.74 -9.49 -10.95
N PRO A 119 -16.69 -8.88 -9.75
CA PRO A 119 -17.89 -8.56 -8.98
C PRO A 119 -18.85 -7.66 -9.77
N GLN A 120 -20.15 -7.91 -9.66
CA GLN A 120 -21.18 -7.20 -10.42
C GLN A 120 -21.96 -6.18 -9.57
N GLU A 121 -21.72 -6.10 -8.25
CA GLU A 121 -22.42 -5.19 -7.32
C GLU A 121 -21.48 -4.36 -6.41
N TYR A 122 -22.05 -3.27 -5.87
CA TYR A 122 -21.46 -2.28 -4.98
C TYR A 122 -21.54 -2.74 -3.52
N PHE A 123 -20.41 -2.95 -2.84
CA PHE A 123 -20.38 -3.43 -1.45
C PHE A 123 -19.83 -2.39 -0.46
N GLY A 124 -20.51 -2.13 0.65
CA GLY A 124 -19.90 -1.56 1.88
C GLY A 124 -19.29 -0.15 1.82
N GLY A 125 -19.54 0.66 0.79
CA GLY A 125 -18.94 2.01 0.67
C GLY A 125 -17.48 2.01 0.19
N GLU A 126 -16.88 0.84 0.00
CA GLU A 126 -15.71 0.63 -0.87
C GLU A 126 -16.25 0.04 -2.16
N VAL A 127 -16.33 0.85 -3.20
CA VAL A 127 -16.91 0.45 -4.47
C VAL A 127 -16.36 -0.92 -4.89
N GLY A 128 -17.27 -1.87 -5.11
CA GLY A 128 -16.92 -3.18 -5.67
C GLY A 128 -16.17 -2.92 -6.96
N ASN A 129 -14.87 -3.18 -6.97
CA ASN A 129 -14.01 -2.89 -8.10
C ASN A 129 -14.38 -3.91 -9.21
N PRO A 130 -15.06 -3.51 -10.31
CA PRO A 130 -15.46 -4.46 -11.36
C PRO A 130 -14.26 -4.82 -12.26
N THR A 131 -13.05 -4.71 -11.71
CA THR A 131 -11.81 -5.19 -12.27
C THR A 131 -11.83 -6.71 -12.26
N GLY A 132 -11.45 -7.32 -13.38
CA GLY A 132 -11.19 -8.75 -13.43
C GLY A 132 -10.03 -9.07 -12.50
N ILE A 133 -10.31 -9.89 -11.49
CA ILE A 133 -9.31 -10.46 -10.59
C ILE A 133 -8.99 -11.86 -11.10
N HIS A 134 -7.74 -12.28 -10.98
CA HIS A 134 -7.33 -13.63 -11.35
C HIS A 134 -7.31 -14.53 -10.13
N ALA A 135 -7.97 -15.68 -10.26
CA ALA A 135 -7.87 -16.79 -9.33
C ALA A 135 -6.62 -17.64 -9.67
N LYS A 136 -6.19 -18.45 -8.71
CA LYS A 136 -5.01 -19.33 -8.84
C LYS A 136 -5.08 -20.17 -10.13
N SER A 137 -4.03 -20.08 -10.96
CA SER A 137 -3.86 -20.91 -12.13
C SER A 137 -3.61 -22.38 -11.75
N ARG A 138 -4.25 -23.32 -12.44
CA ARG A 138 -4.11 -24.78 -12.16
C ARG A 138 -3.78 -25.56 -13.42
N ILE A 139 -3.12 -26.69 -13.24
CA ILE A 139 -3.07 -27.74 -14.28
C ILE A 139 -4.08 -28.80 -13.87
N VAL A 140 -5.00 -29.11 -14.76
CA VAL A 140 -6.10 -30.04 -14.51
C VAL A 140 -6.14 -31.14 -15.57
N ARG A 141 -6.74 -32.28 -15.23
CA ARG A 141 -7.05 -33.34 -16.19
C ARG A 141 -8.47 -33.85 -15.97
N PHE A 142 -9.06 -34.40 -17.02
CA PHE A 142 -10.42 -34.93 -17.00
C PHE A 142 -10.41 -36.45 -17.04
N GLU A 143 -11.09 -37.07 -16.08
CA GLU A 143 -11.27 -38.51 -16.01
C GLU A 143 -12.75 -38.86 -16.02
N ARG A 144 -13.11 -39.97 -16.68
CA ARG A 144 -14.50 -40.44 -16.74
C ARG A 144 -14.75 -41.41 -15.60
N HIS A 145 -15.70 -41.09 -14.72
CA HIS A 145 -16.14 -41.96 -13.63
C HIS A 145 -17.65 -42.18 -13.71
N GLU A 146 -18.07 -43.38 -14.12
CA GLU A 146 -19.48 -43.72 -14.34
C GLU A 146 -20.21 -42.76 -15.30
N LYS A 147 -21.12 -41.93 -14.76
CA LYS A 147 -21.93 -40.91 -15.44
C LYS A 147 -21.43 -39.48 -15.18
N GLU A 148 -20.24 -39.35 -14.61
CA GLU A 148 -19.62 -38.07 -14.30
C GLU A 148 -18.28 -37.95 -15.01
N LEU A 149 -17.97 -36.71 -15.39
CA LEU A 149 -16.65 -36.29 -15.79
C LEU A 149 -16.00 -35.58 -14.60
N VAL A 150 -14.90 -36.11 -14.09
CA VAL A 150 -14.21 -35.60 -12.91
C VAL A 150 -13.06 -34.72 -13.38
N MET A 151 -12.99 -33.49 -12.88
CA MET A 151 -11.82 -32.62 -13.05
C MET A 151 -10.91 -32.77 -11.84
N LEU A 152 -9.69 -33.21 -12.09
CA LEU A 152 -8.66 -33.41 -11.08
C LEU A 152 -7.55 -32.38 -11.27
N GLU A 153 -7.01 -31.84 -10.18
CA GLU A 153 -5.76 -31.09 -10.25
C GLU A 153 -4.60 -32.07 -10.51
N SER A 154 -3.70 -31.69 -11.40
CA SER A 154 -2.54 -32.51 -11.73
C SER A 154 -1.63 -32.62 -10.51
N GLU A 155 -1.04 -33.81 -10.36
CA GLU A 155 -0.11 -34.10 -9.27
C GLU A 155 1.31 -33.59 -9.57
N SER A 156 1.58 -33.19 -10.82
CA SER A 156 2.87 -32.67 -11.29
C SER A 156 3.35 -31.51 -10.42
N GLY A 157 4.54 -31.63 -9.84
CA GLY A 157 5.13 -30.60 -8.97
C GLY A 157 4.58 -30.50 -7.54
N THR A 158 3.61 -31.35 -7.16
CA THR A 158 3.02 -31.35 -5.81
C THR A 158 3.54 -32.48 -4.91
N LYS A 159 4.41 -33.35 -5.43
CA LYS A 159 4.87 -34.56 -4.73
C LYS A 159 6.40 -34.66 -4.66
N PRO A 160 6.96 -35.09 -3.51
CA PRO A 160 8.34 -35.54 -3.43
C PRO A 160 8.56 -36.95 -4.00
N ASP A 161 7.50 -37.78 -4.08
CA ASP A 161 7.57 -39.10 -4.72
C ASP A 161 6.22 -39.56 -5.31
N THR A 162 6.26 -40.54 -6.22
CA THR A 162 5.07 -41.09 -6.90
C THR A 162 4.26 -42.11 -6.08
N ASN A 163 4.67 -42.42 -4.83
CA ASN A 163 4.11 -43.51 -4.02
C ASN A 163 2.99 -43.05 -3.08
N TYR A 164 2.78 -41.75 -2.89
CA TYR A 164 1.72 -41.22 -2.05
C TYR A 164 0.54 -40.65 -2.88
N PRO A 165 -0.72 -41.01 -2.55
CA PRO A 165 -1.89 -40.42 -3.21
C PRO A 165 -2.08 -38.97 -2.74
N ASN A 166 -2.24 -38.03 -3.68
CA ASN A 166 -2.55 -36.62 -3.39
C ASN A 166 -3.58 -36.07 -4.39
N THR A 167 -4.52 -36.91 -4.80
CA THR A 167 -5.52 -36.56 -5.81
C THR A 167 -6.49 -35.52 -5.24
N LEU A 168 -6.46 -34.32 -5.80
CA LEU A 168 -7.43 -33.27 -5.50
C LEU A 168 -8.50 -33.23 -6.60
N ILE A 169 -9.75 -33.43 -6.20
CA ILE A 169 -10.90 -33.22 -7.08
C ILE A 169 -11.21 -31.72 -7.06
N VAL A 170 -11.10 -31.06 -8.22
CA VAL A 170 -11.50 -29.66 -8.37
C VAL A 170 -13.02 -29.58 -8.40
N THR A 171 -13.66 -30.35 -9.29
CA THR A 171 -15.11 -30.55 -9.30
C THR A 171 -15.51 -31.77 -10.17
N THR A 172 -16.81 -32.12 -10.18
CA THR A 172 -17.41 -33.13 -11.05
C THR A 172 -18.50 -32.54 -11.93
N PHE A 173 -18.63 -33.06 -13.15
CA PHE A 173 -19.63 -32.64 -14.13
C PHE A 173 -20.56 -33.80 -14.50
N PRO A 174 -21.89 -33.62 -14.45
CA PRO A 174 -22.82 -34.61 -14.97
C PRO A 174 -22.66 -34.77 -16.49
N ILE A 175 -22.47 -36.00 -16.95
CA ILE A 175 -22.51 -36.34 -18.39
C ILE A 175 -23.97 -36.40 -18.82
N VAL A 176 -24.36 -35.50 -19.73
CA VAL A 176 -25.75 -35.39 -20.22
C VAL A 176 -25.99 -36.24 -21.46
N GLU A 177 -24.98 -36.41 -22.30
CA GLU A 177 -25.03 -37.21 -23.52
C GLU A 177 -23.66 -37.82 -23.79
N GLU A 178 -23.63 -39.01 -24.39
CA GLU A 178 -22.41 -39.70 -24.76
C GLU A 178 -22.64 -40.51 -26.02
N ASP A 179 -21.76 -40.33 -27.02
CA ASP A 179 -21.73 -41.14 -28.23
C ASP A 179 -20.43 -41.96 -28.33
N GLY A 180 -20.11 -42.54 -29.48
CA GLY A 180 -18.88 -43.33 -29.64
C GLY A 180 -17.57 -42.56 -29.44
N ALA A 181 -17.55 -41.27 -29.77
CA ALA A 181 -16.36 -40.42 -29.84
C ALA A 181 -16.33 -39.30 -28.79
N ASN A 182 -17.48 -38.80 -28.36
CA ASN A 182 -17.62 -37.59 -27.55
C ASN A 182 -18.43 -37.83 -26.27
N LEU A 183 -18.15 -36.99 -25.28
CA LEU A 183 -18.91 -36.81 -24.05
C LEU A 183 -19.47 -35.40 -24.05
N LYS A 184 -20.72 -35.22 -23.67
CA LYS A 184 -21.32 -33.90 -23.46
C LYS A 184 -21.61 -33.75 -21.98
N PHE A 185 -21.16 -32.65 -21.39
CA PHE A 185 -21.34 -32.42 -19.96
C PHE A 185 -21.87 -31.02 -19.66
N ASP A 186 -22.53 -30.91 -18.50
CA ASP A 186 -23.09 -29.66 -18.00
C ASP A 186 -22.07 -28.92 -17.13
N PHE A 187 -21.37 -27.95 -17.73
CA PHE A 187 -20.36 -27.16 -17.03
C PHE A 187 -20.97 -26.35 -15.87
N GLY A 188 -22.12 -25.71 -16.10
CA GLY A 188 -22.76 -24.85 -15.11
C GLY A 188 -23.25 -25.62 -13.87
N SER A 189 -23.76 -26.84 -14.07
CA SER A 189 -24.17 -27.70 -12.95
C SER A 189 -22.99 -28.28 -12.17
N GLY A 190 -21.82 -28.47 -12.81
CA GLY A 190 -20.62 -28.97 -12.13
C GLY A 190 -19.77 -27.89 -11.48
N MET A 191 -19.71 -26.68 -12.03
CA MET A 191 -19.13 -25.51 -11.34
C MET A 191 -20.16 -24.92 -10.36
N ASP A 192 -20.42 -25.64 -9.27
CA ASP A 192 -21.37 -25.30 -8.20
C ASP A 192 -20.69 -24.59 -7.01
N SER A 193 -19.39 -24.38 -7.09
CA SER A 193 -18.60 -23.63 -6.13
C SER A 193 -17.54 -22.82 -6.87
N PHE A 194 -17.26 -21.63 -6.34
CA PHE A 194 -16.18 -20.77 -6.81
C PHE A 194 -14.94 -21.01 -5.94
N ILE A 195 -13.81 -21.29 -6.57
CA ILE A 195 -12.52 -21.51 -5.93
C ILE A 195 -11.59 -20.36 -6.35
N GLU A 196 -11.31 -19.44 -5.43
CA GLU A 196 -10.46 -18.28 -5.72
C GLU A 196 -8.97 -18.68 -5.71
N GLY A 197 -8.55 -19.46 -4.71
CA GLY A 197 -7.13 -19.63 -4.39
C GLY A 197 -6.53 -18.35 -3.80
N GLY A 198 -5.68 -18.47 -2.77
CA GLY A 198 -5.04 -17.33 -2.14
C GLY A 198 -4.27 -16.46 -3.14
N ARG A 199 -4.42 -15.14 -2.97
CA ARG A 199 -3.75 -14.12 -3.77
C ARG A 199 -2.27 -14.10 -3.41
N GLY A 200 -1.40 -14.12 -4.42
CA GLY A 200 0.04 -14.24 -4.25
C GLY A 200 0.60 -13.23 -3.24
N GLY A 201 1.12 -13.76 -2.15
CA GLY A 201 2.07 -13.13 -1.23
C GLY A 201 3.16 -14.16 -0.93
N VAL A 202 4.12 -13.81 -0.07
CA VAL A 202 5.20 -14.74 0.32
C VAL A 202 4.65 -15.85 1.21
N GLY A 203 4.10 -16.92 0.63
CA GLY A 203 3.60 -18.09 1.37
C GLY A 203 2.55 -18.93 0.61
N PRO A 204 2.24 -20.16 1.10
CA PRO A 204 1.29 -21.06 0.44
C PRO A 204 -0.15 -20.52 0.52
N ALA A 205 -0.73 -20.24 -0.64
CA ALA A 205 -2.13 -19.84 -0.80
C ALA A 205 -3.08 -20.98 -0.42
N LEU A 206 -3.92 -20.79 0.61
CA LEU A 206 -5.04 -21.68 0.88
C LEU A 206 -6.18 -21.42 -0.13
N ASP A 207 -6.88 -22.48 -0.53
CA ASP A 207 -8.05 -22.37 -1.38
C ASP A 207 -9.26 -21.90 -0.59
N HIS A 208 -9.77 -20.72 -0.95
CA HIS A 208 -11.06 -20.22 -0.48
C HIS A 208 -12.17 -20.72 -1.41
N ILE A 209 -13.16 -21.40 -0.84
CA ILE A 209 -14.26 -22.03 -1.57
C ILE A 209 -15.59 -21.38 -1.17
N SER A 210 -16.28 -20.81 -2.15
CA SER A 210 -17.58 -20.15 -1.98
C SER A 210 -18.67 -20.92 -2.74
N PRO A 211 -19.66 -21.52 -2.04
CA PRO A 211 -20.77 -22.20 -2.71
C PRO A 211 -21.59 -21.26 -3.59
N ILE A 212 -21.91 -21.69 -4.80
CA ILE A 212 -22.76 -20.97 -5.73
C ILE A 212 -24.22 -21.28 -5.44
N GLN A 213 -25.03 -20.25 -5.18
CA GLN A 213 -26.46 -20.37 -4.93
C GLN A 213 -27.26 -20.53 -6.22
N ARG A 214 -26.88 -19.76 -7.24
CA ARG A 214 -27.51 -19.72 -8.56
C ARG A 214 -26.47 -19.39 -9.60
N SER A 215 -26.56 -20.01 -10.76
CA SER A 215 -25.71 -19.67 -11.90
C SER A 215 -26.39 -19.95 -13.22
N PHE A 216 -25.82 -19.38 -14.28
CA PHE A 216 -26.03 -19.83 -15.66
C PHE A 216 -24.76 -19.60 -16.47
N VAL A 217 -24.54 -20.43 -17.48
CA VAL A 217 -23.48 -20.21 -18.47
C VAL A 217 -23.99 -19.17 -19.46
N LYS A 218 -23.34 -18.01 -19.49
CA LYS A 218 -23.68 -16.87 -20.35
C LYS A 218 -23.16 -17.08 -21.77
N ASP A 219 -21.92 -17.56 -21.90
CA ASP A 219 -21.28 -17.75 -23.19
C ASP A 219 -20.22 -18.85 -23.14
N VAL A 220 -19.96 -19.47 -24.30
CA VAL A 220 -18.88 -20.44 -24.49
C VAL A 220 -18.22 -20.15 -25.83
N ILE A 221 -16.99 -19.66 -25.78
CA ILE A 221 -16.25 -19.15 -26.93
C ILE A 221 -15.19 -20.19 -27.31
N PRO A 222 -15.33 -20.86 -28.48
CA PRO A 222 -14.32 -21.78 -28.96
C PRO A 222 -13.01 -21.04 -29.29
N MET A 223 -11.88 -21.66 -28.96
CA MET A 223 -10.54 -21.15 -29.27
C MET A 223 -9.76 -22.20 -30.06
N GLU A 224 -8.59 -21.84 -30.58
CA GLU A 224 -7.83 -22.75 -31.45
C GLU A 224 -7.44 -24.05 -30.74
N ASP A 225 -7.06 -23.96 -29.47
CA ASP A 225 -6.51 -25.00 -28.61
C ASP A 225 -7.22 -25.13 -27.24
N GLY A 226 -8.44 -24.63 -27.15
CA GLY A 226 -9.20 -24.60 -25.90
C GLY A 226 -10.58 -23.98 -26.01
N VAL A 227 -11.14 -23.61 -24.87
CA VAL A 227 -12.44 -22.97 -24.76
C VAL A 227 -12.42 -21.93 -23.64
N GLN A 228 -13.09 -20.81 -23.85
CA GLN A 228 -13.42 -19.86 -22.80
C GLN A 228 -14.90 -19.98 -22.44
N ILE A 229 -15.22 -20.03 -21.15
CA ILE A 229 -16.58 -20.20 -20.62
C ILE A 229 -16.86 -19.03 -19.69
N VAL A 230 -17.96 -18.33 -19.93
CA VAL A 230 -18.42 -17.21 -19.10
C VAL A 230 -19.63 -17.68 -18.30
N GLN A 231 -19.52 -17.67 -16.98
CA GLN A 231 -20.58 -18.06 -16.06
C GLN A 231 -20.95 -16.86 -15.18
N VAL A 232 -22.23 -16.56 -15.06
CA VAL A 232 -22.73 -15.59 -14.09
C VAL A 232 -23.22 -16.37 -12.88
N VAL A 233 -22.74 -16.00 -11.70
CA VAL A 233 -23.00 -16.72 -10.45
C VAL A 233 -23.43 -15.76 -9.35
N ASN A 234 -24.22 -16.24 -8.40
CA ASN A 234 -24.42 -15.59 -7.12
C ASN A 234 -23.81 -16.47 -6.03
N ILE A 235 -22.84 -15.95 -5.29
CA ILE A 235 -22.25 -16.62 -4.13
C ILE A 235 -22.78 -16.01 -2.83
N VAL A 236 -22.73 -16.76 -1.73
CA VAL A 236 -22.87 -16.19 -0.39
C VAL A 236 -21.47 -15.89 0.12
N ASP A 237 -21.19 -14.60 0.28
CA ASP A 237 -19.88 -14.15 0.67
C ASP A 237 -19.55 -14.54 2.12
N ARG A 238 -18.33 -15.07 2.29
CA ARG A 238 -17.64 -15.29 3.57
C ARG A 238 -16.21 -14.75 3.54
N LEU A 239 -15.76 -14.21 2.41
CA LEU A 239 -14.39 -13.79 2.12
C LEU A 239 -14.08 -12.44 2.77
N TRP A 240 -15.07 -11.55 2.90
CA TRP A 240 -14.88 -10.16 3.35
C TRP A 240 -15.51 -9.85 4.72
N GLY A 241 -15.68 -10.86 5.58
CA GLY A 241 -16.04 -10.67 6.99
C GLY A 241 -17.52 -10.40 7.31
N GLU A 242 -18.35 -10.04 6.32
CA GLU A 242 -19.81 -9.94 6.49
C GLU A 242 -20.51 -11.27 6.20
N ASN A 243 -21.14 -11.87 7.22
CA ASN A 243 -21.88 -13.12 7.04
C ASN A 243 -23.20 -12.89 6.28
N ASN A 244 -23.41 -13.66 5.19
CA ASN A 244 -24.68 -13.82 4.44
C ASN A 244 -25.05 -12.73 3.42
N VAL A 245 -24.08 -12.11 2.75
CA VAL A 245 -24.39 -11.21 1.63
C VAL A 245 -24.35 -11.96 0.30
N LEU A 246 -25.35 -11.70 -0.56
CA LEU A 246 -25.42 -12.27 -1.90
C LEU A 246 -24.52 -11.46 -2.83
N MET A 247 -23.45 -12.06 -3.35
CA MET A 247 -22.52 -11.39 -4.27
C MET A 247 -22.65 -11.96 -5.68
N PRO A 248 -23.11 -11.17 -6.66
CA PRO A 248 -23.10 -11.57 -8.06
C PRO A 248 -21.69 -11.42 -8.65
N LEU A 249 -21.18 -12.45 -9.30
CA LEU A 249 -19.90 -12.48 -10.02
C LEU A 249 -20.11 -12.90 -11.48
N GLU A 250 -19.37 -12.29 -12.40
CA GLU A 250 -19.12 -12.89 -13.72
C GLU A 250 -17.76 -13.57 -13.67
N ILE A 251 -17.73 -14.90 -13.85
CA ILE A 251 -16.51 -15.71 -13.85
C ILE A 251 -16.22 -16.17 -15.28
N ARG A 252 -14.96 -16.05 -15.69
CA ARG A 252 -14.44 -16.48 -16.97
C ARG A 252 -13.41 -17.58 -16.74
N TYR A 253 -13.73 -18.78 -17.19
CA TYR A 253 -12.84 -19.92 -17.18
C TYR A 253 -12.22 -20.06 -18.54
N TYR A 254 -10.90 -20.19 -18.60
CA TYR A 254 -10.18 -20.53 -19.80
C TYR A 254 -9.50 -21.88 -19.62
N LEU A 255 -9.90 -22.83 -20.46
CA LEU A 255 -9.41 -24.19 -20.45
C LEU A 255 -8.64 -24.44 -21.75
N LYS A 256 -7.31 -24.54 -21.64
CA LYS A 256 -6.41 -24.69 -22.78
C LYS A 256 -5.58 -25.95 -22.62
N ARG A 257 -5.36 -26.70 -23.70
CA ARG A 257 -4.53 -27.90 -23.62
C ARG A 257 -3.11 -27.55 -23.14
N TYR A 258 -2.66 -28.21 -22.08
CA TYR A 258 -1.37 -27.90 -21.47
C TYR A 258 -0.24 -28.43 -22.33
N THR A 259 0.56 -27.51 -22.86
CA THR A 259 1.78 -27.81 -23.62
C THR A 259 2.90 -26.96 -23.03
N PRO A 260 3.71 -27.49 -22.11
CA PRO A 260 4.73 -26.70 -21.42
C PRO A 260 5.77 -26.16 -22.42
N ASN A 261 6.16 -24.91 -22.25
CA ASN A 261 7.21 -24.29 -23.05
C ASN A 261 8.57 -24.85 -22.64
N SER A 262 9.01 -25.89 -23.35
CA SER A 262 10.32 -26.53 -23.08
C SER A 262 11.54 -25.61 -23.28
N ALA A 263 11.38 -24.45 -23.92
CA ALA A 263 12.45 -23.46 -24.07
C ALA A 263 12.50 -22.45 -22.91
N PHE A 264 11.42 -22.33 -22.12
CA PHE A 264 11.37 -21.47 -20.96
C PHE A 264 12.13 -22.10 -19.79
N THR A 265 13.04 -21.34 -19.19
CA THR A 265 13.82 -21.78 -18.01
C THR A 265 13.28 -21.09 -16.75
N PRO A 266 12.65 -21.83 -15.81
CA PRO A 266 12.20 -21.27 -14.53
C PRO A 266 13.38 -20.69 -13.73
N ILE A 267 13.14 -19.59 -13.03
CA ILE A 267 14.15 -18.95 -12.15
C ILE A 267 13.63 -19.05 -10.72
N PRO A 268 14.33 -19.76 -9.82
CA PRO A 268 13.95 -19.83 -8.41
C PRO A 268 13.86 -18.44 -7.78
N ALA A 269 12.85 -18.22 -6.94
CA ALA A 269 12.68 -16.95 -6.26
C ALA A 269 13.89 -16.64 -5.36
N PRO A 270 14.34 -15.38 -5.34
CA PRO A 270 15.49 -14.99 -4.53
C PRO A 270 15.09 -15.02 -3.05
N LYS A 271 16.01 -15.45 -2.17
CA LYS A 271 15.78 -15.42 -0.71
C LYS A 271 16.09 -14.07 -0.07
N HIS A 272 16.10 -12.99 -0.84
CA HIS A 272 16.79 -11.75 -0.52
C HIS A 272 15.84 -10.57 -0.34
N ASP A 273 16.08 -9.74 0.68
CA ASP A 273 15.29 -8.53 0.96
C ASP A 273 15.69 -7.31 0.09
N TYR A 274 16.16 -7.52 -1.15
CA TYR A 274 16.60 -6.43 -2.04
C TYR A 274 16.15 -6.54 -3.49
N LEU A 275 15.19 -7.42 -3.76
CA LEU A 275 14.57 -7.56 -5.07
C LEU A 275 13.20 -8.23 -4.93
N GLY A 276 12.19 -7.65 -5.58
CA GLY A 276 10.81 -8.10 -5.47
C GLY A 276 10.24 -8.66 -6.77
N TYR A 277 9.86 -9.94 -6.76
CA TYR A 277 9.09 -10.57 -7.83
C TYR A 277 7.90 -11.33 -7.25
N PHE A 278 6.76 -11.32 -7.94
CA PHE A 278 5.66 -12.22 -7.64
C PHE A 278 6.10 -13.66 -7.88
N GLU A 279 5.69 -14.56 -7.01
CA GLU A 279 6.16 -15.95 -7.01
C GLU A 279 5.02 -16.93 -7.34
N THR A 280 5.38 -18.10 -7.86
CA THR A 280 4.48 -19.26 -7.90
C THR A 280 4.18 -19.75 -6.49
N ASP A 281 3.12 -20.55 -6.36
CA ASP A 281 2.97 -21.37 -5.16
C ASP A 281 4.20 -22.29 -4.96
N PRO A 282 4.47 -22.72 -3.72
CA PRO A 282 5.58 -23.63 -3.45
C PRO A 282 5.39 -24.99 -4.12
N ILE A 283 6.38 -25.40 -4.90
CA ILE A 283 6.44 -26.66 -5.66
C ILE A 283 7.46 -27.59 -4.99
N VAL A 284 7.18 -28.88 -4.96
CA VAL A 284 8.13 -29.88 -4.48
C VAL A 284 8.99 -30.36 -5.65
N ASN A 285 10.30 -30.22 -5.49
CA ASN A 285 11.27 -30.81 -6.41
C ASN A 285 11.27 -32.33 -6.26
N GLU A 286 10.92 -33.05 -7.32
CA GLU A 286 10.84 -34.52 -7.32
C GLU A 286 12.20 -35.22 -7.11
N GLU A 287 13.32 -34.55 -7.42
CA GLU A 287 14.65 -35.16 -7.32
C GLU A 287 15.20 -35.12 -5.88
N PHE A 288 14.96 -34.03 -5.14
CA PHE A 288 15.55 -33.81 -3.82
C PHE A 288 14.52 -33.62 -2.69
N GLY A 289 13.24 -33.46 -3.03
CA GLY A 289 12.15 -33.22 -2.08
C GLY A 289 12.16 -31.85 -1.41
N ASP A 290 13.01 -30.92 -1.88
CA ASP A 290 13.02 -29.53 -1.42
C ASP A 290 11.88 -28.73 -2.05
N ILE A 291 11.46 -27.68 -1.35
CA ILE A 291 10.38 -26.79 -1.77
C ILE A 291 11.00 -25.58 -2.47
N VAL A 292 10.52 -25.28 -3.67
CA VAL A 292 10.96 -24.15 -4.49
C VAL A 292 9.75 -23.33 -4.94
N THR A 293 9.91 -22.01 -4.95
CA THR A 293 9.03 -21.08 -5.65
C THR A 293 9.80 -20.50 -6.84
N TYR A 294 9.09 -20.17 -7.93
CA TYR A 294 9.68 -19.53 -9.10
C TYR A 294 9.14 -18.12 -9.25
N ILE A 295 9.97 -17.19 -9.71
CA ILE A 295 9.48 -15.84 -10.07
C ILE A 295 8.55 -15.94 -11.27
N LYS A 296 7.51 -15.09 -11.28
CA LYS A 296 6.64 -14.92 -12.45
C LYS A 296 7.31 -14.01 -13.46
N ARG A 297 7.44 -14.45 -14.71
CA ARG A 297 7.99 -13.64 -15.82
C ARG A 297 7.55 -14.14 -17.20
N TRP A 298 7.61 -13.26 -18.19
CA TRP A 298 7.32 -13.63 -19.58
C TRP A 298 8.47 -14.42 -20.24
N ASP A 299 8.12 -15.23 -21.24
CA ASP A 299 9.07 -15.62 -22.28
C ASP A 299 9.28 -14.44 -23.25
N ILE A 300 10.48 -13.86 -23.24
CA ILE A 300 10.84 -12.72 -24.08
C ILE A 300 11.51 -13.13 -25.41
N SER A 301 11.37 -14.40 -25.81
CA SER A 301 11.81 -14.88 -27.13
C SER A 301 11.04 -14.20 -28.28
N SER A 302 9.83 -13.71 -28.01
CA SER A 302 9.01 -12.88 -28.89
C SER A 302 8.52 -11.63 -28.15
N PRO A 303 8.20 -10.53 -28.87
CA PRO A 303 7.63 -9.35 -28.24
C PRO A 303 6.27 -9.63 -27.59
N ILE A 304 6.01 -8.98 -26.46
CA ILE A 304 4.75 -9.01 -25.70
C ILE A 304 3.91 -7.83 -26.19
N THR A 305 2.71 -8.09 -26.70
CA THR A 305 1.79 -7.03 -27.13
C THR A 305 0.73 -6.79 -26.07
N PHE A 306 0.60 -5.53 -25.64
CA PHE A 306 -0.51 -5.03 -24.84
C PHE A 306 -1.48 -4.23 -25.72
N TYR A 307 -2.77 -4.33 -25.41
CA TYR A 307 -3.86 -3.73 -26.17
C TYR A 307 -4.60 -2.70 -25.34
N ILE A 308 -4.61 -1.44 -25.79
CA ILE A 308 -5.38 -0.38 -25.14
C ILE A 308 -6.85 -0.53 -25.54
N SER A 309 -7.74 -0.60 -24.55
CA SER A 309 -9.17 -0.79 -24.76
C SER A 309 -9.80 0.34 -25.59
N SER A 310 -10.82 0.03 -26.38
CA SER A 310 -11.45 1.02 -27.28
C SER A 310 -12.18 2.15 -26.55
N ASN A 311 -12.49 1.99 -25.26
CA ASN A 311 -13.11 3.00 -24.40
C ASN A 311 -12.08 3.89 -23.68
N PHE A 312 -10.79 3.70 -23.91
CA PHE A 312 -9.74 4.56 -23.35
C PHE A 312 -9.85 5.98 -23.95
N PRO A 313 -9.86 7.06 -23.15
CA PRO A 313 -10.01 8.41 -23.68
C PRO A 313 -8.89 8.74 -24.68
N GLU A 314 -9.26 9.19 -25.88
CA GLU A 314 -8.31 9.41 -26.99
C GLU A 314 -7.14 10.34 -26.60
N LYS A 315 -7.43 11.40 -25.84
CA LYS A 315 -6.42 12.34 -25.30
C LYS A 315 -5.34 11.65 -24.45
N TYR A 316 -5.67 10.50 -23.86
CA TYR A 316 -4.81 9.77 -22.93
C TYR A 316 -4.11 8.54 -23.50
N VAL A 317 -4.54 8.05 -24.66
CA VAL A 317 -3.95 6.87 -25.31
C VAL A 317 -2.43 7.04 -25.53
N LYS A 318 -1.98 8.25 -25.88
CA LYS A 318 -0.55 8.55 -26.03
C LYS A 318 0.23 8.29 -24.74
N TYR A 319 -0.25 8.79 -23.61
CA TYR A 319 0.42 8.67 -22.31
C TYR A 319 0.44 7.22 -21.81
N ALA A 320 -0.69 6.50 -21.95
CA ALA A 320 -0.74 5.09 -21.63
C ALA A 320 0.26 4.27 -22.46
N LYS A 321 0.34 4.54 -23.77
CA LYS A 321 1.31 3.90 -24.66
C LYS A 321 2.76 4.20 -24.24
N GLU A 322 3.08 5.44 -23.92
CA GLU A 322 4.42 5.84 -23.48
C GLU A 322 4.81 5.17 -22.15
N GLY A 323 3.87 5.07 -21.20
CA GLY A 323 4.08 4.38 -19.93
C GLY A 323 4.37 2.90 -20.13
N ALA A 324 3.62 2.22 -20.98
CA ALA A 324 3.88 0.80 -21.28
C ALA A 324 5.21 0.57 -22.02
N LEU A 325 5.59 1.47 -22.92
CA LEU A 325 6.84 1.36 -23.68
C LEU A 325 8.09 1.75 -22.86
N TYR A 326 7.93 2.37 -21.68
CA TYR A 326 9.03 2.72 -20.78
C TYR A 326 10.00 1.55 -20.54
N TRP A 327 9.46 0.35 -20.27
CA TRP A 327 10.24 -0.83 -19.92
C TRP A 327 11.17 -1.31 -21.04
N ASN A 328 10.92 -0.95 -22.31
CA ASN A 328 11.88 -1.21 -23.38
C ASN A 328 13.24 -0.55 -23.15
N LYS A 329 13.28 0.56 -22.39
CA LYS A 329 14.52 1.20 -21.95
C LYS A 329 15.29 0.30 -20.99
N ALA A 330 14.61 -0.33 -20.03
CA ALA A 330 15.20 -1.28 -19.09
C ALA A 330 15.69 -2.56 -19.79
N PHE A 331 14.94 -3.05 -20.79
CA PHE A 331 15.37 -4.20 -21.61
C PHE A 331 16.51 -3.89 -22.59
N GLY A 332 16.73 -2.61 -22.93
CA GLY A 332 17.68 -2.19 -23.98
C GLY A 332 17.30 -2.61 -25.41
N LYS A 333 16.08 -3.13 -25.62
CA LYS A 333 15.51 -3.55 -26.90
C LYS A 333 13.98 -3.55 -26.84
N GLU A 334 13.33 -3.58 -28.01
CA GLU A 334 11.88 -3.70 -28.10
C GLU A 334 11.42 -5.11 -27.68
N ILE A 335 10.92 -5.22 -26.45
CA ILE A 335 10.23 -6.40 -25.90
C ILE A 335 8.73 -6.14 -25.80
N ILE A 336 8.32 -4.93 -25.45
CA ILE A 336 6.92 -4.54 -25.28
C ILE A 336 6.44 -3.77 -26.51
N LYS A 337 5.25 -4.15 -26.99
CA LYS A 337 4.48 -3.48 -28.03
C LYS A 337 3.13 -3.05 -27.48
N VAL A 338 2.58 -1.98 -28.06
CA VAL A 338 1.27 -1.46 -27.68
C VAL A 338 0.44 -1.20 -28.93
N GLU A 339 -0.74 -1.82 -28.98
CA GLU A 339 -1.70 -1.74 -30.07
C GLU A 339 -3.08 -1.32 -29.54
N ALA A 340 -4.00 -0.94 -30.44
CA ALA A 340 -5.39 -0.73 -30.07
C ALA A 340 -6.12 -2.06 -30.05
N ALA A 341 -6.93 -2.31 -29.02
CA ALA A 341 -7.81 -3.47 -28.98
C ALA A 341 -8.84 -3.40 -30.13
N PRO A 342 -9.24 -4.55 -30.70
CA PRO A 342 -10.36 -4.58 -31.63
C PRO A 342 -11.64 -4.02 -30.98
N GLU A 343 -12.52 -3.44 -31.81
CA GLU A 343 -13.76 -2.82 -31.33
C GLU A 343 -14.60 -3.81 -30.51
N GLY A 344 -15.03 -3.38 -29.32
CA GLY A 344 -15.87 -4.17 -28.40
C GLY A 344 -15.12 -5.16 -27.52
N ILE A 345 -13.80 -5.32 -27.69
CA ILE A 345 -12.97 -6.15 -26.80
C ILE A 345 -12.60 -5.34 -25.56
N MET A 346 -12.87 -5.91 -24.39
CA MET A 346 -12.58 -5.33 -23.07
C MET A 346 -12.02 -6.42 -22.14
N ALA A 347 -11.23 -6.01 -21.15
CA ALA A 347 -10.74 -6.92 -20.13
C ALA A 347 -11.89 -7.46 -19.25
N PRO A 348 -11.81 -8.69 -18.73
CA PRO A 348 -10.77 -9.69 -19.04
C PRO A 348 -11.08 -10.46 -20.34
N ASP A 349 -10.08 -10.57 -21.22
CA ASP A 349 -10.13 -11.38 -22.45
C ASP A 349 -8.76 -12.03 -22.71
N PHE A 350 -8.66 -13.36 -22.53
CA PHE A 350 -7.40 -14.10 -22.59
C PHE A 350 -6.66 -14.06 -23.93
N ARG A 351 -7.28 -13.54 -24.98
CA ARG A 351 -6.66 -13.43 -26.31
C ARG A 351 -5.79 -12.18 -26.43
N TYR A 352 -5.95 -11.21 -25.53
CA TYR A 352 -5.31 -9.90 -25.61
C TYR A 352 -4.84 -9.48 -24.23
N ASN A 353 -3.56 -9.19 -24.03
CA ASN A 353 -3.14 -8.55 -22.77
C ASN A 353 -3.70 -7.13 -22.74
N MET A 354 -4.63 -6.82 -21.85
CA MET A 354 -5.41 -5.59 -21.93
C MET A 354 -4.86 -4.48 -21.03
N ILE A 355 -4.90 -3.24 -21.53
CA ILE A 355 -4.86 -2.02 -20.73
C ILE A 355 -6.27 -1.40 -20.81
N GLN A 356 -7.07 -1.66 -19.79
CA GLN A 356 -8.48 -1.36 -19.73
C GLN A 356 -8.75 -0.05 -18.99
N TRP A 357 -9.38 0.91 -19.68
CA TRP A 357 -9.93 2.09 -19.02
C TRP A 357 -11.18 1.76 -18.22
N HIS A 358 -11.23 2.23 -16.98
CA HIS A 358 -12.37 2.06 -16.11
C HIS A 358 -12.92 3.42 -15.64
N THR A 359 -14.19 3.71 -15.94
CA THR A 359 -14.85 4.95 -15.51
C THR A 359 -15.28 4.84 -14.05
N PHE A 360 -14.29 4.83 -13.16
CA PHE A 360 -14.50 4.73 -11.73
C PHE A 360 -13.75 5.85 -11.00
N HIS A 361 -14.49 6.94 -10.80
CA HIS A 361 -13.99 8.21 -10.29
C HIS A 361 -13.60 8.20 -8.82
N ARG A 362 -13.95 7.16 -8.06
CA ARG A 362 -13.65 7.04 -6.61
C ARG A 362 -12.69 5.89 -6.28
N ALA A 363 -12.02 5.31 -7.29
CA ALA A 363 -11.03 4.26 -7.05
C ALA A 363 -9.75 4.88 -6.46
N GLY A 364 -9.28 4.42 -5.30
CA GLY A 364 -8.00 4.88 -4.75
C GLY A 364 -6.77 4.07 -5.15
N PHE A 365 -6.91 3.08 -6.03
CA PHE A 365 -5.80 2.29 -6.56
C PHE A 365 -6.11 1.84 -8.00
N ALA A 366 -5.07 1.77 -8.83
CA ALA A 366 -5.11 1.02 -10.08
C ALA A 366 -4.78 -0.45 -9.81
N TYR A 367 -5.01 -1.31 -10.79
CA TYR A 367 -4.86 -2.74 -10.57
C TYR A 367 -4.30 -3.43 -11.81
N ALA A 368 -3.32 -4.29 -11.60
CA ALA A 368 -2.79 -5.17 -12.60
C ALA A 368 -2.67 -6.59 -12.05
N ASP A 369 -2.98 -7.56 -12.90
CA ASP A 369 -2.92 -8.96 -12.52
C ASP A 369 -2.45 -9.80 -13.71
N MET A 370 -1.90 -10.97 -13.40
CA MET A 370 -1.35 -11.88 -14.40
C MET A 370 -1.66 -13.35 -14.10
N HIS A 371 -2.00 -14.10 -15.14
CA HIS A 371 -2.01 -15.56 -15.11
C HIS A 371 -0.61 -16.09 -15.42
N ALA A 372 -0.13 -17.02 -14.61
CA ALA A 372 1.17 -17.65 -14.82
C ALA A 372 1.05 -19.18 -14.74
N ASN A 373 1.89 -19.88 -15.48
CA ASN A 373 2.05 -21.31 -15.37
C ASN A 373 2.47 -21.65 -13.92
N PRO A 374 1.66 -22.41 -13.17
CA PRO A 374 1.89 -22.62 -11.75
C PRO A 374 3.15 -23.47 -11.46
N LEU A 375 3.71 -24.16 -12.47
CA LEU A 375 4.90 -24.99 -12.32
C LEU A 375 6.21 -24.29 -12.72
N THR A 376 6.14 -23.23 -13.52
CA THR A 376 7.33 -22.59 -14.10
C THR A 376 7.44 -21.10 -13.81
N GLY A 377 6.33 -20.44 -13.47
CA GLY A 377 6.27 -18.97 -13.37
C GLY A 377 6.16 -18.27 -14.74
N GLU A 378 6.03 -18.99 -15.85
CA GLU A 378 5.85 -18.36 -17.16
C GLU A 378 4.52 -17.60 -17.19
N ILE A 379 4.56 -16.28 -17.34
CA ILE A 379 3.35 -15.45 -17.49
C ILE A 379 2.71 -15.77 -18.85
N LEU A 380 1.40 -16.01 -18.83
CA LEU A 380 0.61 -16.46 -19.98
C LEU A 380 -0.34 -15.38 -20.49
N HIS A 381 -0.84 -14.53 -19.60
CA HIS A 381 -1.82 -13.48 -19.88
C HIS A 381 -1.80 -12.44 -18.77
N ALA A 382 -2.11 -11.19 -19.08
CA ALA A 382 -2.23 -10.14 -18.10
C ALA A 382 -3.32 -9.12 -18.43
N ASP A 383 -3.99 -8.60 -17.41
CA ASP A 383 -4.98 -7.54 -17.52
C ASP A 383 -4.59 -6.38 -16.57
N ILE A 384 -4.59 -5.17 -17.11
CA ILE A 384 -4.33 -3.91 -16.40
C ILE A 384 -5.60 -3.07 -16.43
N TYR A 385 -5.99 -2.53 -15.28
CA TYR A 385 -7.15 -1.69 -15.11
C TYR A 385 -6.73 -0.32 -14.60
N ILE A 386 -7.06 0.70 -15.41
CA ILE A 386 -6.74 2.10 -15.13
C ILE A 386 -8.03 2.84 -14.78
N PRO A 387 -8.26 3.16 -13.50
CA PRO A 387 -9.41 3.96 -13.10
C PRO A 387 -9.26 5.42 -13.51
N SER A 388 -10.39 6.03 -13.85
CA SER A 388 -10.45 7.44 -14.23
C SER A 388 -10.14 8.41 -13.09
N SER A 389 -10.17 7.97 -11.83
CA SER A 389 -9.81 8.80 -10.66
C SER A 389 -8.41 9.41 -10.75
N PHE A 390 -7.44 8.68 -11.32
CA PHE A 390 -6.04 9.09 -11.43
C PHE A 390 -5.78 10.22 -12.45
N VAL A 391 -6.74 10.54 -13.30
CA VAL A 391 -6.65 11.72 -14.18
C VAL A 391 -7.62 12.81 -13.77
N ILE A 392 -8.81 12.41 -13.31
CA ILE A 392 -9.89 13.35 -13.00
C ILE A 392 -9.56 14.24 -11.84
N TRP A 393 -8.76 13.79 -10.87
CA TRP A 393 -8.34 14.66 -9.78
C TRP A 393 -7.51 15.87 -10.24
N ILE A 394 -6.76 15.75 -11.35
CA ILE A 394 -5.97 16.85 -11.93
C ILE A 394 -6.77 17.60 -12.97
N GLU A 395 -7.53 16.89 -13.81
CA GLU A 395 -8.40 17.48 -14.83
C GLU A 395 -9.61 18.22 -14.25
N SER A 396 -9.96 17.94 -13.00
CA SER A 396 -11.06 18.56 -12.28
C SER A 396 -10.63 18.86 -10.85
N TYR A 397 -11.42 19.64 -10.12
CA TYR A 397 -11.06 20.20 -8.82
C TYR A 397 -11.15 19.17 -7.66
N GLU A 398 -10.65 17.94 -7.84
CA GLU A 398 -11.09 16.75 -7.08
C GLU A 398 -10.00 15.99 -6.32
N GLY A 399 -8.85 16.62 -6.08
CA GLY A 399 -7.60 15.90 -5.80
C GLY A 399 -7.53 14.89 -4.66
N GLU A 400 -8.29 15.07 -3.60
CA GLU A 400 -8.03 14.30 -2.38
C GLU A 400 -9.15 13.40 -1.93
N LYS A 401 -10.36 13.52 -2.49
CA LYS A 401 -11.53 12.79 -1.96
C LYS A 401 -11.35 11.29 -2.13
N VAL A 402 -10.64 10.93 -3.19
CA VAL A 402 -10.36 9.56 -3.58
C VAL A 402 -9.23 8.94 -2.75
N LEU A 403 -8.26 9.73 -2.26
CA LEU A 403 -7.14 9.25 -1.44
C LEU A 403 -7.50 9.19 0.06
N SER A 404 -8.31 10.13 0.56
CA SER A 404 -8.81 10.09 1.96
C SER A 404 -9.73 8.90 2.19
N ASP A 405 -10.54 8.52 1.19
CA ASP A 405 -11.46 7.38 1.28
C ASP A 405 -10.75 6.01 1.32
N VAL A 406 -9.50 5.93 0.82
CA VAL A 406 -8.72 4.66 0.70
C VAL A 406 -7.60 4.53 1.73
N SER A 407 -7.03 5.64 2.22
CA SER A 407 -5.99 5.64 3.27
C SER A 407 -6.52 5.29 4.67
N GLY A 408 -7.84 5.36 4.91
CA GLY A 408 -8.45 5.10 6.21
C GLY A 408 -8.79 3.63 6.55
N LYS A 409 -8.44 2.64 5.70
CA LYS A 409 -8.87 1.23 5.89
C LYS A 409 -7.73 0.19 5.95
N GLY A 410 -6.51 0.59 6.30
CA GLY A 410 -5.35 -0.30 6.37
C GLY A 410 -4.88 -0.64 7.78
N GLY A 411 -5.68 -1.36 8.58
CA GLY A 411 -5.19 -1.95 9.83
C GLY A 411 -6.31 -2.51 10.70
N GLU A 412 -6.21 -3.78 11.10
CA GLU A 412 -7.09 -4.35 12.14
C GLU A 412 -6.91 -3.55 13.44
N GLU A 413 -7.92 -2.75 13.77
CA GLU A 413 -7.97 -1.90 14.96
C GLU A 413 -8.00 -2.77 16.23
N LYS A 414 -6.91 -2.79 17.00
CA LYS A 414 -6.98 -3.17 18.42
C LYS A 414 -7.50 -1.99 19.23
N GLU A 415 -8.55 -2.23 20.01
CA GLU A 415 -9.19 -1.27 20.92
C GLU A 415 -8.14 -0.54 21.78
N MET A 416 -7.99 0.77 21.53
CA MET A 416 -7.24 1.71 22.36
C MET A 416 -8.13 2.93 22.64
N ASP A 417 -8.01 3.45 23.86
CA ASP A 417 -8.96 4.23 24.68
C ASP A 417 -9.70 5.42 24.02
N ASP A 418 -10.88 5.74 24.59
CA ASP A 418 -12.00 6.51 24.00
C ASP A 418 -11.71 7.98 23.62
N GLN A 419 -10.59 8.58 24.04
CA GLN A 419 -10.24 9.96 23.65
C GLN A 419 -9.63 10.08 22.23
N ALA A 420 -9.07 8.99 21.70
CA ALA A 420 -8.60 8.94 20.32
C ALA A 420 -9.74 8.80 19.28
N SER A 421 -10.98 8.60 19.73
CA SER A 421 -12.14 8.33 18.86
C SER A 421 -12.64 9.55 18.09
N GLU A 422 -12.47 10.77 18.62
CA GLU A 422 -12.93 11.99 17.95
C GLU A 422 -12.09 12.35 16.71
N TRP A 423 -10.82 11.94 16.66
CA TRP A 423 -9.93 12.16 15.51
C TRP A 423 -10.30 11.26 14.32
N ARG A 424 -10.90 10.08 14.55
CA ARG A 424 -11.23 9.09 13.51
C ARG A 424 -12.38 9.51 12.57
N HIS A 425 -13.16 10.52 12.94
CA HIS A 425 -14.26 11.02 12.11
C HIS A 425 -13.85 12.16 11.17
N ILE A 426 -12.65 12.72 11.36
CA ILE A 426 -12.09 13.84 10.58
C ILE A 426 -11.42 13.33 9.29
N ASP A 427 -10.90 12.09 9.28
CA ASP A 427 -10.24 11.43 8.14
C ASP A 427 -11.13 11.17 6.92
N LYS A 428 -12.45 11.34 7.04
CA LYS A 428 -13.42 11.06 5.96
C LYS A 428 -13.70 12.26 5.05
N MET A 429 -13.01 13.38 5.23
CA MET A 429 -13.09 14.51 4.31
C MET A 429 -11.75 14.69 3.60
N PRO A 430 -11.75 14.87 2.27
CA PRO A 430 -10.56 15.28 1.54
C PRO A 430 -9.96 16.53 2.15
N VAL A 431 -8.78 16.40 2.72
CA VAL A 431 -7.86 17.52 2.90
C VAL A 431 -7.50 18.05 1.51
N ALA A 432 -6.97 19.26 1.33
CA ALA A 432 -6.35 19.64 0.05
C ALA A 432 -4.83 19.66 0.24
N SER A 433 -4.08 19.10 -0.71
CA SER A 433 -2.78 18.46 -0.45
C SER A 433 -1.64 19.46 -0.50
N SER A 434 -1.77 20.53 -1.27
CA SER A 434 -0.73 21.57 -1.36
C SER A 434 -1.23 22.79 -2.14
N GLU A 435 -0.54 23.93 -2.02
CA GLU A 435 -0.69 25.09 -2.92
C GLU A 435 -0.55 24.69 -4.41
N LEU A 436 0.23 23.65 -4.72
CA LEU A 436 0.38 23.11 -6.06
C LEU A 436 -0.95 22.65 -6.66
N ALA A 437 -1.79 21.97 -5.88
CA ALA A 437 -3.12 21.56 -6.34
C ALA A 437 -3.94 22.79 -6.75
N SER A 438 -3.88 23.88 -5.97
CA SER A 438 -4.54 25.15 -6.32
C SER A 438 -3.97 25.74 -7.61
N GLU A 439 -2.65 25.73 -7.80
CA GLU A 439 -2.01 26.23 -9.01
C GLU A 439 -2.50 25.44 -10.24
N ILE A 440 -2.40 24.12 -10.20
CA ILE A 440 -2.86 23.21 -11.26
C ILE A 440 -4.33 23.46 -11.60
N ALA A 441 -5.17 23.61 -10.57
CA ALA A 441 -6.60 23.80 -10.75
C ALA A 441 -6.97 25.10 -11.48
N THR A 442 -6.14 26.15 -11.36
CA THR A 442 -6.34 27.42 -12.09
C THR A 442 -5.82 27.40 -13.54
N LEU A 443 -5.15 26.33 -13.96
CA LEU A 443 -4.61 26.24 -15.32
C LEU A 443 -5.70 26.06 -16.37
N PRO A 444 -5.45 26.49 -17.63
CA PRO A 444 -6.28 26.13 -18.77
C PRO A 444 -6.50 24.62 -18.83
N LYS A 445 -7.68 24.21 -19.32
CA LYS A 445 -8.08 22.80 -19.37
C LYS A 445 -7.00 21.93 -20.03
N GLU A 446 -6.45 22.38 -21.14
CA GLU A 446 -5.44 21.65 -21.91
C GLU A 446 -4.18 21.38 -21.10
N LYS A 447 -3.78 22.33 -20.23
CA LYS A 447 -2.64 22.16 -19.33
C LYS A 447 -2.93 21.20 -18.19
N ARG A 448 -4.15 21.20 -17.65
CA ARG A 448 -4.57 20.20 -16.66
C ARG A 448 -4.58 18.80 -17.26
N GLU A 449 -5.11 18.64 -18.47
CA GLU A 449 -5.08 17.37 -19.20
C GLU A 449 -3.64 16.87 -19.45
N GLU A 450 -2.70 17.77 -19.73
CA GLU A 450 -1.27 17.45 -19.85
C GLU A 450 -0.67 16.92 -18.54
N MET A 451 -0.92 17.60 -17.41
CA MET A 451 -0.44 17.19 -16.08
C MET A 451 -1.00 15.81 -15.68
N ALA A 452 -2.29 15.59 -15.92
CA ALA A 452 -2.93 14.30 -15.70
C ALA A 452 -2.34 13.21 -16.59
N GLY A 453 -1.96 13.55 -17.83
CA GLY A 453 -1.26 12.66 -18.74
C GLY A 453 0.09 12.19 -18.20
N HIS A 454 0.88 13.06 -17.56
CA HIS A 454 2.14 12.67 -16.94
C HIS A 454 1.93 11.62 -15.84
N ILE A 455 0.96 11.82 -14.96
CA ILE A 455 0.65 10.87 -13.90
C ILE A 455 0.16 9.55 -14.46
N LEU A 456 -0.73 9.60 -15.44
CA LEU A 456 -1.19 8.39 -16.12
C LEU A 456 -0.02 7.63 -16.76
N ARG A 457 0.97 8.33 -17.32
CA ARG A 457 2.17 7.69 -17.87
C ARG A 457 2.95 6.93 -16.80
N ALA A 458 3.18 7.56 -15.64
CA ALA A 458 3.86 6.93 -14.51
C ALA A 458 3.08 5.72 -13.98
N LEU A 459 1.76 5.88 -13.82
CA LEU A 459 0.84 4.83 -13.37
C LEU A 459 0.86 3.62 -14.31
N VAL A 460 0.72 3.84 -15.62
CA VAL A 460 0.76 2.72 -16.58
C VAL A 460 2.14 2.05 -16.59
N ALA A 461 3.23 2.79 -16.39
CA ALA A 461 4.56 2.18 -16.24
C ALA A 461 4.63 1.30 -14.98
N HIS A 462 4.06 1.74 -13.85
CA HIS A 462 3.95 0.97 -12.61
C HIS A 462 3.16 -0.33 -12.81
N GLU A 463 1.95 -0.25 -13.38
CA GLU A 463 1.11 -1.42 -13.64
C GLU A 463 1.75 -2.40 -14.62
N ILE A 464 2.51 -1.89 -15.61
CA ILE A 464 3.27 -2.75 -16.52
C ILE A 464 4.40 -3.48 -15.77
N GLY A 465 4.99 -2.85 -14.76
CA GLY A 465 5.98 -3.48 -13.89
C GLY A 465 5.42 -4.68 -13.14
N HIS A 466 4.19 -4.58 -12.61
CA HIS A 466 3.51 -5.72 -11.99
C HIS A 466 3.33 -6.88 -12.96
N VAL A 467 2.85 -6.64 -14.18
CA VAL A 467 2.65 -7.72 -15.17
C VAL A 467 3.95 -8.19 -15.82
N LEU A 468 5.09 -7.52 -15.57
CA LEU A 468 6.42 -8.07 -15.82
C LEU A 468 6.91 -8.98 -14.68
N GLY A 469 6.12 -9.09 -13.61
CA GLY A 469 6.36 -9.93 -12.45
C GLY A 469 6.91 -9.20 -11.23
N LEU A 470 7.07 -7.88 -11.25
CA LEU A 470 7.68 -7.13 -10.14
C LEU A 470 6.67 -6.81 -9.03
N THR A 471 7.11 -6.94 -7.77
CA THR A 471 6.38 -6.39 -6.62
C THR A 471 6.77 -4.93 -6.39
N HIS A 472 6.13 -4.29 -5.41
CA HIS A 472 6.50 -2.94 -5.00
C HIS A 472 7.94 -2.85 -4.47
N ASN A 473 8.50 -1.65 -4.59
CA ASN A 473 9.65 -1.18 -3.85
C ASN A 473 9.30 0.15 -3.16
N PHE A 474 8.87 0.08 -1.90
CA PHE A 474 8.50 1.26 -1.11
C PHE A 474 9.68 2.09 -0.58
N ALA A 475 10.92 1.69 -0.91
CA ALA A 475 12.10 2.48 -0.58
C ALA A 475 12.56 3.37 -1.75
N ALA A 476 11.96 3.24 -2.92
CA ALA A 476 12.56 3.77 -4.15
C ALA A 476 12.62 5.30 -4.16
N SER A 477 11.63 5.99 -3.58
CA SER A 477 11.59 7.44 -3.43
C SER A 477 12.57 7.97 -2.37
N THR A 478 13.03 7.11 -1.45
CA THR A 478 14.02 7.46 -0.42
C THR A 478 15.43 7.62 -0.98
N GLU A 479 15.64 7.46 -2.29
CA GLU A 479 16.91 7.78 -2.94
C GLU A 479 16.89 9.15 -3.66
N GLY A 480 15.76 9.86 -3.61
CA GLY A 480 15.60 11.19 -4.18
C GLY A 480 16.47 12.24 -3.46
N LYS A 481 17.39 12.88 -4.19
CA LYS A 481 18.40 13.76 -3.57
C LYS A 481 17.98 15.22 -3.45
N THR A 482 16.82 15.58 -3.98
CA THR A 482 16.40 16.97 -4.04
C THR A 482 15.70 17.35 -2.73
N LYS A 483 16.10 18.49 -2.15
CA LYS A 483 15.40 19.10 -1.00
C LYS A 483 13.97 19.51 -1.37
N GLY A 484 13.09 19.60 -0.38
CA GLY A 484 11.67 19.93 -0.59
C GLY A 484 11.43 21.20 -1.43
N GLU A 485 12.15 22.29 -1.13
CA GLU A 485 12.06 23.55 -1.90
C GLU A 485 12.51 23.40 -3.35
N GLY A 486 13.62 22.68 -3.58
CA GLY A 486 14.16 22.47 -4.92
C GLY A 486 13.22 21.65 -5.80
N LEU A 487 12.61 20.62 -5.22
CA LEU A 487 11.62 19.79 -5.90
C LEU A 487 10.42 20.61 -6.36
N ARG A 488 9.94 21.49 -5.48
CA ARG A 488 8.81 22.35 -5.79
C ARG A 488 9.08 23.29 -6.97
N GLU A 489 10.27 23.89 -7.04
CA GLU A 489 10.64 24.76 -8.16
C GLU A 489 10.72 23.99 -9.49
N VAL A 490 11.22 22.75 -9.45
CA VAL A 490 11.24 21.86 -10.63
C VAL A 490 9.83 21.58 -11.12
N ILE A 491 8.93 21.20 -10.22
CA ILE A 491 7.53 20.89 -10.56
C ILE A 491 6.81 22.12 -11.09
N LYS A 492 7.02 23.27 -10.45
CA LYS A 492 6.45 24.54 -10.93
C LYS A 492 6.95 24.88 -12.33
N SER A 493 8.25 24.72 -12.59
CA SER A 493 8.81 24.92 -13.92
C SER A 493 8.22 23.94 -14.94
N LEU A 494 7.99 22.68 -14.56
CA LEU A 494 7.33 21.69 -15.42
C LEU A 494 5.90 22.13 -15.75
N ILE A 495 5.14 22.61 -14.78
CA ILE A 495 3.77 23.12 -14.97
C ILE A 495 3.76 24.33 -15.91
N GLU A 496 4.64 25.31 -15.68
CA GLU A 496 4.70 26.55 -16.45
C GLU A 496 5.13 26.32 -17.90
N THR A 497 6.10 25.41 -18.12
CA THR A 497 6.73 25.22 -19.44
C THR A 497 6.17 24.03 -20.21
N GLY A 498 5.60 23.03 -19.52
CA GLY A 498 5.24 21.71 -20.09
C GLY A 498 6.44 20.80 -20.37
N THR A 499 7.65 21.19 -19.93
CA THR A 499 8.87 20.43 -20.19
C THR A 499 9.70 20.31 -18.94
N LEU A 500 10.38 19.17 -18.77
CA LEU A 500 11.27 18.96 -17.65
C LEU A 500 12.48 19.91 -17.73
N PRO A 501 12.87 20.58 -16.61
CA PRO A 501 14.14 21.31 -16.57
C PRO A 501 15.31 20.38 -16.90
N LYS A 502 16.34 20.92 -17.56
CA LYS A 502 17.56 20.15 -17.83
C LYS A 502 18.21 19.72 -16.53
N ASP A 503 18.78 18.51 -16.54
CA ASP A 503 19.50 17.93 -15.40
C ASP A 503 18.62 17.76 -14.15
N THR A 504 17.30 17.62 -14.33
CA THR A 504 16.38 17.31 -13.24
C THR A 504 16.76 15.96 -12.60
N PRO A 505 17.01 15.91 -11.28
CA PRO A 505 17.34 14.67 -10.60
C PRO A 505 16.19 13.65 -10.65
N HIS A 506 16.53 12.37 -10.56
CA HIS A 506 15.53 11.33 -10.32
C HIS A 506 15.19 11.34 -8.83
N GLU A 507 13.93 11.64 -8.52
CA GLU A 507 13.43 11.65 -7.13
C GLU A 507 13.04 10.26 -6.63
N SER A 508 13.09 9.26 -7.51
CA SER A 508 12.84 7.87 -7.18
C SER A 508 13.61 6.99 -8.16
N ASN A 509 14.11 5.86 -7.67
CA ASN A 509 14.90 4.92 -8.48
C ASN A 509 14.06 3.83 -9.18
N SER A 510 12.74 3.84 -9.00
CA SER A 510 11.81 2.84 -9.56
C SER A 510 10.45 3.45 -9.86
N VAL A 511 9.75 2.89 -10.85
CA VAL A 511 8.30 3.14 -10.98
C VAL A 511 7.48 2.33 -9.99
N MET A 512 8.04 1.32 -9.31
CA MET A 512 7.35 0.37 -8.43
C MET A 512 7.09 0.90 -7.01
N ASP A 513 7.11 2.21 -6.80
CA ASP A 513 6.81 2.86 -5.53
C ASP A 513 5.41 3.48 -5.53
N TYR A 514 4.88 3.77 -4.34
CA TYR A 514 3.74 4.65 -4.16
C TYR A 514 4.23 6.03 -3.77
N ASP A 515 4.39 6.92 -4.75
CA ASP A 515 4.86 8.27 -4.48
C ASP A 515 3.72 9.28 -4.29
N PRO A 516 3.98 10.41 -3.61
CA PRO A 516 3.07 11.56 -3.63
C PRO A 516 2.81 12.05 -5.06
N THR A 517 1.67 12.73 -5.24
CA THR A 517 1.25 13.37 -6.51
C THR A 517 2.37 14.12 -7.24
N GLU A 518 3.10 14.94 -6.49
CA GLU A 518 4.22 15.75 -6.92
C GLU A 518 5.29 14.91 -7.63
N ILE A 519 5.64 13.79 -7.00
CA ILE A 519 6.65 12.85 -7.50
C ILE A 519 6.09 12.04 -8.67
N LEU A 520 4.82 11.60 -8.62
CA LEU A 520 4.19 10.89 -9.74
C LEU A 520 4.15 11.74 -11.01
N LEU A 521 3.82 13.04 -10.88
CA LEU A 521 3.84 14.00 -11.98
C LEU A 521 5.25 14.10 -12.59
N LEU A 522 6.25 14.30 -11.73
CA LEU A 522 7.63 14.47 -12.15
C LEU A 522 8.18 13.18 -12.77
N LYS A 523 7.95 12.03 -12.14
CA LYS A 523 8.31 10.69 -12.62
C LYS A 523 7.71 10.46 -14.01
N GLY A 524 6.45 10.80 -14.20
CA GLY A 524 5.77 10.76 -15.50
C GLY A 524 6.48 11.58 -16.58
N ALA A 525 6.98 12.77 -16.27
CA ALA A 525 7.78 13.56 -17.20
C ALA A 525 9.17 12.93 -17.47
N ILE A 526 9.88 12.51 -16.41
CA ILE A 526 11.20 11.87 -16.48
C ILE A 526 11.16 10.64 -17.39
N ILE A 527 10.24 9.70 -17.16
CA ILE A 527 10.18 8.45 -17.94
C ILE A 527 9.88 8.68 -19.43
N ASN A 528 9.41 9.86 -19.82
CA ASN A 528 9.20 10.22 -21.23
C ASN A 528 10.45 10.85 -21.85
N GLU A 529 11.07 11.81 -21.16
CA GLU A 529 12.18 12.60 -21.70
C GLU A 529 13.53 11.87 -21.61
N ASP A 530 13.73 11.06 -20.57
CA ASP A 530 14.99 10.37 -20.37
C ASP A 530 15.16 9.19 -21.31
N LYS A 531 16.43 8.89 -21.65
CA LYS A 531 16.76 7.76 -22.52
C LYS A 531 16.93 6.46 -21.75
N GLU A 532 17.28 6.56 -20.47
CA GLU A 532 17.56 5.44 -19.59
C GLU A 532 16.33 5.11 -18.73
N ALA A 533 16.21 3.86 -18.31
CA ALA A 533 15.28 3.48 -17.25
C ALA A 533 15.84 3.87 -15.88
N LEU A 534 14.95 4.01 -14.90
CA LEU A 534 15.32 4.21 -13.50
C LEU A 534 16.15 3.01 -13.00
N THR A 535 17.01 3.29 -12.02
CA THR A 535 18.10 2.38 -11.65
C THR A 535 17.63 1.02 -11.14
N TYR A 536 16.63 0.97 -10.26
CA TYR A 536 16.08 -0.28 -9.75
C TYR A 536 15.33 -1.05 -10.84
N ASP A 537 14.54 -0.36 -11.66
CA ASP A 537 13.79 -0.97 -12.77
C ASP A 537 14.73 -1.69 -13.75
N ARG A 538 15.84 -1.04 -14.13
CA ARG A 538 16.89 -1.67 -14.94
C ARG A 538 17.52 -2.86 -14.23
N TYR A 539 17.88 -2.71 -12.96
CA TYR A 539 18.49 -3.78 -12.16
C TYR A 539 17.59 -5.02 -12.07
N ALA A 540 16.30 -4.83 -11.81
CA ALA A 540 15.34 -5.92 -11.72
C ALA A 540 15.21 -6.66 -13.06
N ILE A 541 15.07 -5.93 -14.18
CA ILE A 541 14.99 -6.53 -15.52
C ILE A 541 16.29 -7.25 -15.90
N GLU A 542 17.45 -6.65 -15.64
CA GLU A 542 18.74 -7.30 -15.89
C GLU A 542 18.84 -8.63 -15.14
N TRP A 543 18.42 -8.67 -13.88
CA TRP A 543 18.44 -9.88 -13.07
C TRP A 543 17.46 -10.95 -13.57
N GLY A 544 16.16 -10.61 -13.65
CA GLY A 544 15.09 -11.59 -13.89
C GLY A 544 14.91 -12.01 -15.34
N TYR A 545 15.35 -11.19 -16.30
CA TYR A 545 15.14 -11.44 -17.73
C TYR A 545 16.43 -11.60 -18.55
N LEU A 546 17.53 -10.93 -18.19
CA LEU A 546 18.74 -10.89 -19.04
C LEU A 546 19.87 -11.79 -18.53
N ASN A 547 20.03 -11.93 -17.21
CA ASN A 547 21.11 -12.68 -16.58
C ASN A 547 20.68 -14.05 -16.05
N GLY A 548 19.42 -14.45 -16.24
CA GLY A 548 18.93 -15.78 -15.84
C GLY A 548 18.86 -16.00 -14.34
N GLY A 549 18.73 -14.94 -13.53
CA GLY A 549 18.59 -15.06 -12.08
C GLY A 549 19.85 -15.47 -11.34
N ASP A 550 21.04 -15.19 -11.90
CA ASP A 550 22.32 -15.31 -11.18
C ASP A 550 22.26 -14.59 -9.81
N GLU A 551 23.09 -15.02 -8.84
CA GLU A 551 23.04 -14.50 -7.46
C GLU A 551 22.99 -12.96 -7.44
N PRO A 552 21.86 -12.36 -7.01
CA PRO A 552 21.68 -10.92 -7.09
C PRO A 552 22.70 -10.31 -6.13
N LYS A 553 23.60 -9.48 -6.64
CA LYS A 553 24.57 -8.80 -5.77
C LYS A 553 23.91 -7.54 -5.25
N TYR A 554 23.84 -7.41 -3.93
CA TYR A 554 23.50 -6.13 -3.32
C TYR A 554 24.36 -5.04 -3.95
N ASN A 555 23.69 -4.09 -4.58
CA ASN A 555 24.29 -3.03 -5.38
C ASN A 555 24.14 -1.66 -4.71
N GLY A 556 23.67 -1.64 -3.44
CA GLY A 556 23.41 -0.41 -2.70
C GLY A 556 22.00 0.16 -2.91
N ILE A 557 21.18 -0.43 -3.78
CA ILE A 557 19.81 0.04 -4.03
C ILE A 557 18.92 -0.38 -2.86
N GLN A 558 18.17 0.57 -2.32
CA GLN A 558 17.21 0.32 -1.25
C GLN A 558 15.97 -0.40 -1.77
N PHE A 559 15.42 -1.27 -0.93
CA PHE A 559 14.24 -2.05 -1.24
C PHE A 559 13.38 -2.27 0.00
N CYS A 560 12.07 -1.99 -0.12
CA CYS A 560 11.08 -2.36 0.89
C CYS A 560 9.94 -3.10 0.20
N LYS A 561 9.67 -4.32 0.66
CA LYS A 561 8.51 -5.12 0.22
C LYS A 561 7.24 -4.68 0.95
N ASP A 562 6.10 -5.15 0.46
CA ASP A 562 4.78 -4.88 1.03
C ASP A 562 4.67 -5.17 2.53
N GLU A 563 5.30 -6.24 3.04
CA GLU A 563 5.27 -6.58 4.47
C GLU A 563 6.16 -5.68 5.35
N ASP A 564 7.09 -4.93 4.76
CA ASP A 564 7.95 -4.00 5.50
C ASP A 564 7.27 -2.63 5.70
N VAL A 565 6.19 -2.35 4.96
CA VAL A 565 5.48 -1.06 5.01
C VAL A 565 4.95 -0.79 6.41
N GLY A 566 5.26 0.38 6.96
CA GLY A 566 4.84 0.78 8.30
C GLY A 566 5.72 0.23 9.42
N ALA A 567 6.56 -0.78 9.15
CA ALA A 567 7.45 -1.37 10.15
C ALA A 567 8.77 -0.61 10.33
N TYR A 568 9.17 0.17 9.32
CA TYR A 568 10.40 0.97 9.29
C TYR A 568 10.11 2.39 8.81
N LEU A 569 10.89 3.36 9.30
CA LEU A 569 10.72 4.78 8.98
C LEU A 569 10.99 5.08 7.50
N ASP A 570 11.92 4.34 6.88
CA ASP A 570 12.34 4.39 5.48
C ASP A 570 11.62 3.33 4.61
N CYS A 571 10.45 2.85 5.07
CA CYS A 571 9.54 1.97 4.34
C CYS A 571 8.08 2.39 4.57
N GLN A 572 7.67 3.56 4.08
CA GLN A 572 6.28 4.00 4.11
C GLN A 572 5.75 4.21 2.69
N ARG A 573 4.44 4.08 2.55
CA ARG A 573 3.76 4.59 1.35
C ARG A 573 3.88 6.11 1.36
N PHE A 574 4.14 6.69 0.20
CA PHE A 574 4.25 8.12 0.01
C PHE A 574 5.45 8.75 0.76
N ASP A 575 6.48 7.97 1.07
CA ASP A 575 7.78 8.54 1.43
C ASP A 575 8.34 9.34 0.25
N GLU A 576 9.23 10.29 0.55
CA GLU A 576 9.85 11.11 -0.47
C GLU A 576 11.24 11.61 0.02
N GLY A 577 12.25 11.43 -0.82
CA GLY A 577 13.59 11.96 -0.61
C GLY A 577 14.48 11.16 0.36
N GLU A 578 15.78 11.31 0.20
CA GLU A 578 16.86 10.68 1.00
C GLU A 578 16.88 11.16 2.45
N HIS A 579 16.42 12.39 2.67
CA HIS A 579 16.48 13.05 3.97
C HIS A 579 15.08 13.21 4.56
N LEU A 580 14.61 12.15 5.22
CA LEU A 580 13.24 12.02 5.73
C LEU A 580 12.87 13.09 6.77
N ILE A 581 13.81 13.51 7.64
CA ILE A 581 13.51 14.55 8.65
C ILE A 581 13.40 15.92 7.98
N GLU A 582 14.32 16.23 7.06
CA GLU A 582 14.25 17.47 6.25
C GLU A 582 12.92 17.55 5.53
N ARG A 583 12.52 16.42 4.94
CA ARG A 583 11.28 16.36 4.18
C ARG A 583 10.04 16.53 5.05
N ARG A 584 9.96 15.81 6.17
CA ARG A 584 8.83 15.93 7.10
C ARG A 584 8.73 17.33 7.68
N ALA A 585 9.86 18.00 7.96
CA ALA A 585 9.89 19.39 8.40
C ALA A 585 9.37 20.35 7.31
N TYR A 586 9.75 20.14 6.06
CA TYR A 586 9.22 20.89 4.91
C TYR A 586 7.70 20.68 4.75
N THR A 587 7.24 19.43 4.75
CA THR A 587 5.82 19.08 4.59
C THR A 587 4.96 19.62 5.73
N LEU A 588 5.45 19.57 6.97
CA LEU A 588 4.83 20.22 8.13
C LEU A 588 4.71 21.74 7.95
N THR A 589 5.79 22.39 7.53
CA THR A 589 5.79 23.84 7.26
C THR A 589 4.73 24.18 6.22
N ARG A 590 4.66 23.39 5.14
CA ARG A 590 3.64 23.54 4.10
C ARG A 590 2.22 23.29 4.60
N ALA A 591 2.00 22.29 5.45
CA ALA A 591 0.70 22.03 6.04
C ALA A 591 0.16 23.26 6.79
N LEU A 592 1.01 23.94 7.57
CA LEU A 592 0.63 25.19 8.24
C LEU A 592 0.34 26.31 7.23
N GLU A 593 1.24 26.55 6.30
CA GLU A 593 1.09 27.63 5.30
C GLU A 593 -0.11 27.44 4.37
N ASP A 594 -0.47 26.19 4.07
CA ASP A 594 -1.57 25.79 3.18
C ASP A 594 -2.90 25.61 3.90
N THR A 595 -2.98 25.92 5.20
CA THR A 595 -4.25 25.92 5.94
C THR A 595 -5.32 26.82 5.28
N PRO A 596 -5.00 28.04 4.79
CA PRO A 596 -5.94 28.85 4.00
C PRO A 596 -6.36 28.20 2.68
N VAL A 597 -5.42 27.52 1.99
CA VAL A 597 -5.70 26.80 0.74
C VAL A 597 -6.66 25.65 1.01
N THR A 598 -6.44 24.90 2.09
CA THR A 598 -7.28 23.79 2.55
C THR A 598 -8.72 24.24 2.83
N LEU A 599 -8.91 25.36 3.53
CA LEU A 599 -10.25 25.93 3.74
C LEU A 599 -10.89 26.39 2.43
N ALA A 600 -10.11 26.98 1.52
CA ALA A 600 -10.65 27.41 0.25
C ALA A 600 -11.17 26.20 -0.54
N TRP A 601 -10.37 25.13 -0.60
CA TRP A 601 -10.68 23.89 -1.31
C TRP A 601 -11.93 23.19 -0.80
N SER A 602 -12.20 23.21 0.51
CA SER A 602 -13.42 22.59 1.05
C SER A 602 -14.69 23.19 0.41
N TYR A 603 -14.69 24.49 0.10
CA TYR A 603 -15.81 25.16 -0.57
C TYR A 603 -15.96 24.77 -2.04
N ILE A 604 -14.84 24.51 -2.74
CA ILE A 604 -14.90 24.01 -4.12
C ILE A 604 -15.50 22.62 -4.12
N ILE A 605 -14.93 21.70 -3.33
CA ILE A 605 -15.34 20.29 -3.29
C ILE A 605 -16.84 20.16 -3.00
N SER A 606 -17.36 20.90 -2.02
CA SER A 606 -18.79 20.85 -1.69
C SER A 606 -19.71 21.46 -2.75
N LYS A 607 -19.22 22.37 -3.60
CA LYS A 607 -20.05 23.04 -4.61
C LYS A 607 -20.07 22.29 -5.95
N VAL A 608 -18.96 21.65 -6.33
CA VAL A 608 -18.79 21.05 -7.67
C VAL A 608 -18.65 19.53 -7.67
N ASP A 609 -19.11 18.85 -6.61
CA ASP A 609 -19.12 17.39 -6.53
C ASP A 609 -19.84 16.73 -7.74
N LEU A 610 -19.35 15.55 -8.19
CA LEU A 610 -20.06 14.80 -9.26
C LEU A 610 -21.41 14.34 -8.76
N ASP A 611 -21.47 13.94 -7.49
CA ASP A 611 -22.67 13.47 -6.86
C ASP A 611 -23.55 14.68 -6.53
N PRO A 612 -24.66 14.90 -7.25
CA PRO A 612 -25.52 16.05 -7.00
C PRO A 612 -26.12 16.05 -5.59
N GLU A 613 -26.22 14.88 -4.94
CA GLU A 613 -26.70 14.75 -3.55
C GLU A 613 -25.63 15.11 -2.52
N ALA A 614 -24.35 15.00 -2.88
CA ALA A 614 -23.22 15.40 -2.05
C ALA A 614 -22.94 16.92 -2.13
N ARG A 615 -23.48 17.61 -3.15
CA ARG A 615 -23.36 19.06 -3.26
C ARG A 615 -24.06 19.76 -2.10
N ARG A 616 -23.40 20.75 -1.50
CA ARG A 616 -23.94 21.53 -0.37
C ARG A 616 -23.90 23.03 -0.70
N PRO A 617 -24.85 23.82 -0.19
CA PRO A 617 -24.69 25.27 -0.12
C PRO A 617 -23.40 25.65 0.60
N ILE A 618 -22.78 26.76 0.22
CA ILE A 618 -21.51 27.22 0.82
C ILE A 618 -21.64 27.42 2.34
N GLU A 619 -22.82 27.78 2.81
CA GLU A 619 -23.14 27.93 4.22
C GLU A 619 -23.06 26.62 5.02
N GLU A 620 -23.27 25.48 4.36
CA GLU A 620 -23.18 24.13 4.92
C GLU A 620 -21.81 23.47 4.65
N SER A 621 -20.94 24.13 3.87
CA SER A 621 -19.69 23.57 3.35
C SER A 621 -18.45 23.98 4.15
N THR A 622 -18.63 24.70 5.27
CA THR A 622 -17.51 25.19 6.08
C THR A 622 -17.05 24.09 7.06
N PRO A 623 -15.79 23.64 7.02
CA PRO A 623 -15.27 22.65 7.96
C PRO A 623 -15.09 23.23 9.37
N SER A 624 -14.87 22.35 10.36
CA SER A 624 -14.56 22.76 11.73
C SER A 624 -13.12 23.29 11.85
N GLY A 625 -12.83 24.04 12.92
CA GLY A 625 -11.47 24.50 13.19
C GLY A 625 -10.50 23.35 13.42
N ARG A 626 -10.94 22.34 14.17
CA ARG A 626 -10.20 21.09 14.42
C ARG A 626 -9.90 20.32 13.14
N TRP A 627 -10.82 20.29 12.19
CA TRP A 627 -10.59 19.64 10.90
C TRP A 627 -9.47 20.31 10.10
N LEU A 628 -9.44 21.65 10.07
CA LEU A 628 -8.36 22.39 9.42
C LEU A 628 -7.02 22.25 10.14
N ALA A 629 -7.03 22.18 11.46
CA ALA A 629 -5.84 21.98 12.27
C ALA A 629 -5.25 20.57 12.12
N PHE A 630 -6.08 19.56 11.87
CA PHE A 630 -5.68 18.16 11.84
C PHE A 630 -4.50 17.86 10.92
N LYS A 631 -4.47 18.44 9.71
CA LYS A 631 -3.35 18.23 8.77
C LYS A 631 -2.03 18.67 9.40
N VAL A 632 -1.99 19.86 10.01
CA VAL A 632 -0.79 20.40 10.66
C VAL A 632 -0.36 19.53 11.83
N VAL A 633 -1.31 19.15 12.69
CA VAL A 633 -1.06 18.34 13.88
C VAL A 633 -0.57 16.93 13.50
N ARG A 634 -1.14 16.33 12.46
CA ARG A 634 -0.72 15.03 11.92
C ARG A 634 0.71 15.10 11.39
N GLU A 635 1.04 16.10 10.58
CA GLU A 635 2.42 16.23 10.07
C GLU A 635 3.42 16.54 11.20
N PHE A 636 2.99 17.25 12.24
CA PHE A 636 3.82 17.48 13.42
C PHE A 636 4.06 16.17 14.19
N ALA A 637 3.03 15.33 14.37
CA ALA A 637 3.17 14.00 14.95
C ALA A 637 4.07 13.09 14.10
N ASN A 638 3.92 13.11 12.77
CA ASN A 638 4.78 12.39 11.84
C ASN A 638 6.24 12.83 11.98
N LEU A 639 6.52 14.13 12.10
CA LEU A 639 7.87 14.63 12.36
C LEU A 639 8.40 14.16 13.72
N VAL A 640 7.65 14.37 14.81
CA VAL A 640 8.09 14.00 16.16
C VAL A 640 8.33 12.50 16.30
N SER A 641 7.51 11.66 15.65
CA SER A 641 7.66 10.21 15.66
C SER A 641 8.99 9.72 15.07
N THR A 642 9.64 10.50 14.17
CA THR A 642 10.99 10.16 13.68
C THR A 642 12.02 10.14 14.80
N LEU A 643 11.80 10.93 15.85
CA LEU A 643 12.67 11.04 17.02
C LEU A 643 12.26 10.10 18.14
N SER A 644 11.35 9.15 17.89
CA SER A 644 10.94 8.18 18.90
C SER A 644 12.10 7.24 19.27
N ASN A 645 12.13 6.79 20.52
CA ASN A 645 13.00 5.68 20.91
C ASN A 645 12.72 4.41 20.09
N GLY A 646 11.49 4.21 19.61
CA GLY A 646 11.09 3.06 18.81
C GLY A 646 11.38 3.16 17.30
N THR A 647 12.00 4.25 16.83
CA THR A 647 12.31 4.43 15.40
C THR A 647 13.24 3.32 14.89
N ARG A 648 12.87 2.70 13.78
CA ARG A 648 13.64 1.64 13.10
C ARG A 648 13.84 2.02 11.65
N LEU A 649 15.02 1.73 11.10
CA LEU A 649 15.38 1.98 9.70
C LEU A 649 15.84 0.67 9.06
N LYS A 650 15.21 0.28 7.96
CA LYS A 650 15.55 -0.94 7.22
C LYS A 650 16.94 -0.82 6.63
N SER A 651 17.30 0.35 6.11
CA SER A 651 18.65 0.66 5.59
C SER A 651 19.78 0.45 6.61
N ILE A 652 19.48 0.56 7.92
CA ILE A 652 20.43 0.27 9.01
C ILE A 652 20.33 -1.19 9.43
N GLU A 653 19.13 -1.72 9.68
CA GLU A 653 18.96 -3.10 10.15
C GLU A 653 19.46 -4.15 9.16
N ASP A 654 19.38 -3.89 7.85
CA ASP A 654 19.86 -4.81 6.81
C ASP A 654 21.39 -4.97 6.81
N LYS A 655 22.14 -4.06 7.46
CA LYS A 655 23.59 -4.24 7.71
C LYS A 655 23.88 -5.34 8.75
N TYR A 656 22.86 -5.76 9.50
CA TYR A 656 22.97 -6.64 10.67
C TYR A 656 22.05 -7.89 10.56
N PRO A 657 22.33 -8.82 9.63
CA PRO A 657 21.41 -9.92 9.30
C PRO A 657 21.14 -10.91 10.44
N ASP A 658 22.08 -11.09 11.38
CA ASP A 658 21.93 -12.04 12.49
C ASP A 658 21.12 -11.46 13.69
N ARG A 659 20.89 -10.13 13.71
CA ARG A 659 20.12 -9.38 14.72
C ARG A 659 20.31 -9.86 16.16
N THR A 660 21.57 -10.10 16.56
CA THR A 660 21.89 -10.56 17.92
C THR A 660 21.72 -9.42 18.93
N ASP A 661 21.71 -9.72 20.23
CA ASP A 661 21.68 -8.68 21.27
C ASP A 661 22.85 -7.69 21.14
N ILE A 662 24.02 -8.12 20.62
CA ILE A 662 25.18 -7.25 20.35
C ILE A 662 24.93 -6.31 19.16
N ASP A 663 24.12 -6.74 18.20
CA ASP A 663 23.77 -5.93 17.04
C ASP A 663 22.72 -4.88 17.42
N ARG A 664 21.88 -5.13 18.42
CA ARG A 664 20.88 -4.15 18.89
C ARG A 664 21.51 -2.84 19.35
N ASP A 665 22.49 -2.88 20.25
CA ASP A 665 23.15 -1.65 20.75
C ASP A 665 23.83 -0.87 19.61
N LYS A 666 24.35 -1.57 18.59
CA LYS A 666 24.95 -0.93 17.42
C LYS A 666 23.91 -0.30 16.49
N ILE A 667 22.80 -1.01 16.25
CA ILE A 667 21.68 -0.50 15.46
C ILE A 667 21.13 0.76 16.14
N GLU A 668 20.90 0.72 17.45
CA GLU A 668 20.42 1.88 18.20
C GLU A 668 21.36 3.08 18.05
N GLY A 669 22.68 2.86 18.22
CA GLY A 669 23.68 3.91 18.02
C GLY A 669 23.75 4.44 16.58
N GLU A 670 23.64 3.58 15.56
CA GLU A 670 23.58 4.04 14.16
C GLU A 670 22.30 4.82 13.84
N VAL A 671 21.16 4.48 14.45
CA VAL A 671 19.92 5.25 14.30
C VAL A 671 20.07 6.62 14.99
N GLU A 672 20.71 6.70 16.16
CA GLU A 672 21.02 7.99 16.81
C GLU A 672 21.93 8.86 15.94
N ASP A 673 23.02 8.29 15.41
CA ASP A 673 23.92 8.99 14.49
C ASP A 673 23.18 9.46 13.22
N TRP A 674 22.30 8.63 12.67
CA TRP A 674 21.47 8.98 11.51
C TRP A 674 20.52 10.14 11.81
N VAL A 675 19.82 10.12 12.95
CA VAL A 675 18.92 11.21 13.35
C VAL A 675 19.68 12.53 13.49
N ASP A 676 20.87 12.51 14.10
CA ASP A 676 21.70 13.71 14.25
C ASP A 676 22.19 14.26 12.90
N ASP A 677 22.58 13.37 11.98
CA ASP A 677 22.99 13.73 10.62
C ASP A 677 21.83 14.33 9.82
N GLU A 678 20.63 13.76 9.93
CA GLU A 678 19.40 14.23 9.32
C GLU A 678 18.99 15.63 9.83
N ILE A 679 18.99 15.82 11.16
CA ILE A 679 18.72 17.13 11.77
C ILE A 679 19.73 18.16 11.28
N ARG A 680 21.03 17.80 11.23
CA ARG A 680 22.08 18.70 10.72
C ARG A 680 21.88 19.03 9.25
N TYR A 681 21.47 18.07 8.43
CA TYR A 681 21.18 18.28 7.00
C TYR A 681 19.98 19.20 6.78
N ALA A 682 18.95 19.07 7.61
CA ALA A 682 17.76 19.91 7.62
C ALA A 682 18.04 21.36 8.08
N GLY A 683 19.22 21.66 8.63
CA GLY A 683 19.59 23.00 9.11
C GLY A 683 19.65 23.14 10.63
N GLY A 684 19.54 22.03 11.36
CA GLY A 684 19.54 21.97 12.82
C GLY A 684 18.14 21.97 13.41
N VAL A 685 18.04 21.79 14.74
CA VAL A 685 16.76 21.67 15.46
C VAL A 685 15.84 22.86 15.22
N GLY A 686 16.39 24.07 15.11
CA GLY A 686 15.61 25.29 14.89
C GLY A 686 14.84 25.29 13.56
N GLU A 687 15.43 24.76 12.48
CA GLU A 687 14.74 24.67 11.19
C GLU A 687 13.77 23.48 11.16
N VAL A 688 14.16 22.34 11.74
CA VAL A 688 13.29 21.14 11.82
C VAL A 688 12.00 21.44 12.59
N PHE A 689 12.12 22.13 13.74
CA PHE A 689 11.01 22.45 14.63
C PHE A 689 10.57 23.92 14.53
N LYS A 690 10.82 24.55 13.38
CA LYS A 690 10.49 25.96 13.12
C LYS A 690 9.04 26.32 13.42
N ILE A 691 8.10 25.38 13.26
CA ILE A 691 6.68 25.61 13.55
C ILE A 691 6.40 25.98 15.01
N ILE A 692 7.24 25.52 15.96
CA ILE A 692 7.13 25.87 17.37
C ILE A 692 8.05 27.03 17.77
N GLU A 693 8.65 27.72 16.80
CA GLU A 693 9.28 29.02 17.03
C GLU A 693 8.17 30.10 17.05
N PRO A 694 7.94 30.79 18.19
CA PRO A 694 6.78 31.68 18.32
C PRO A 694 6.68 32.76 17.23
N ALA A 695 7.80 33.40 16.88
CA ALA A 695 7.82 34.47 15.89
C ALA A 695 7.43 33.97 14.48
N TYR A 696 7.86 32.76 14.12
CA TYR A 696 7.49 32.14 12.85
C TYR A 696 6.01 31.75 12.85
N PHE A 697 5.56 31.02 13.87
CA PHE A 697 4.18 30.57 14.01
C PHE A 697 3.21 31.75 13.93
N GLU A 698 3.44 32.79 14.75
CA GLU A 698 2.62 34.00 14.77
C GLU A 698 2.56 34.68 13.40
N GLY A 699 3.72 34.87 12.75
CA GLY A 699 3.80 35.51 11.43
C GLY A 699 2.99 34.75 10.36
N VAL A 700 2.97 33.42 10.43
CA VAL A 700 2.22 32.58 9.50
C VAL A 700 0.71 32.66 9.76
N VAL A 701 0.25 32.47 11.01
CA VAL A 701 -1.18 32.45 11.36
C VAL A 701 -1.83 33.82 11.20
N GLU A 702 -1.12 34.92 11.49
CA GLU A 702 -1.61 36.28 11.23
C GLU A 702 -1.85 36.55 9.73
N GLY A 703 -1.11 35.84 8.87
CA GLY A 703 -1.26 35.91 7.42
C GLY A 703 -2.42 35.11 6.85
N PHE A 704 -3.05 34.22 7.63
CA PHE A 704 -4.07 33.27 7.11
C PHE A 704 -5.24 33.96 6.43
N LEU A 705 -5.86 34.94 7.09
CA LEU A 705 -7.03 35.63 6.54
C LEU A 705 -6.69 36.35 5.24
N LYS A 706 -5.57 37.07 5.19
CA LYS A 706 -5.12 37.80 4.00
C LYS A 706 -4.84 36.85 2.82
N ARG A 707 -4.17 35.71 3.07
CA ARG A 707 -3.90 34.70 2.05
C ARG A 707 -5.20 34.09 1.52
N PHE A 708 -6.08 33.67 2.43
CA PHE A 708 -7.40 33.14 2.08
C PHE A 708 -8.18 34.12 1.21
N GLU A 709 -8.29 35.38 1.63
CA GLU A 709 -8.98 36.42 0.87
C GLU A 709 -8.42 36.62 -0.54
N GLY A 710 -7.09 36.53 -0.71
CA GLY A 710 -6.44 36.55 -2.01
C GLY A 710 -6.90 35.41 -2.91
N ILE A 711 -6.85 34.18 -2.39
CA ILE A 711 -7.26 32.95 -3.09
C ILE A 711 -8.72 33.07 -3.56
N ILE A 712 -9.67 33.26 -2.64
CA ILE A 712 -11.09 33.26 -3.01
C ILE A 712 -11.51 34.48 -3.85
N THR A 713 -10.73 35.56 -3.83
CA THR A 713 -10.98 36.70 -4.73
C THR A 713 -10.59 36.36 -6.17
N SER A 714 -9.51 35.59 -6.36
CA SER A 714 -9.09 35.13 -7.69
C SER A 714 -10.13 34.22 -8.37
N TRP A 715 -10.99 33.59 -7.57
CA TRP A 715 -12.00 32.63 -8.04
C TRP A 715 -13.25 33.27 -8.65
N LYS A 716 -13.37 34.59 -8.56
CA LYS A 716 -14.56 35.31 -9.02
C LYS A 716 -14.70 35.18 -10.54
N GLY A 717 -15.77 34.53 -10.98
CA GLY A 717 -16.06 34.35 -12.42
C GLY A 717 -15.17 33.32 -13.11
N VAL A 718 -14.43 32.52 -12.33
CA VAL A 718 -13.77 31.31 -12.83
C VAL A 718 -14.82 30.21 -12.87
N ASP A 719 -14.92 29.52 -14.01
CA ASP A 719 -15.79 28.36 -14.17
C ASP A 719 -15.13 27.13 -13.56
N TYR A 720 -15.75 26.62 -12.49
CA TYR A 720 -15.40 25.36 -11.85
C TYR A 720 -16.30 24.28 -12.43
N THR A 721 -15.75 23.47 -13.33
CA THR A 721 -16.50 22.40 -13.99
C THR A 721 -15.82 21.08 -13.72
N LYS A 722 -16.61 20.10 -13.28
CA LYS A 722 -16.18 18.71 -13.19
C LYS A 722 -16.42 18.00 -14.53
N GLU A 723 -15.56 17.08 -14.94
CA GLU A 723 -15.83 16.28 -16.14
C GLU A 723 -17.09 15.43 -15.89
N GLY A 724 -18.14 15.66 -16.69
CA GLY A 724 -19.48 15.09 -16.46
C GLY A 724 -20.38 15.85 -15.47
N GLY A 725 -19.87 16.93 -14.83
CA GLY A 725 -20.61 17.79 -13.92
C GLY A 725 -21.07 19.11 -14.53
N GLU A 726 -21.89 19.87 -13.78
CA GLU A 726 -22.35 21.20 -14.18
C GLU A 726 -21.28 22.25 -13.84
N ALA A 727 -21.04 23.18 -14.76
CA ALA A 727 -20.19 24.33 -14.51
C ALA A 727 -20.79 25.20 -13.40
N ALA A 728 -20.01 25.53 -12.38
CA ALA A 728 -20.41 26.41 -11.30
C ALA A 728 -19.43 27.57 -11.15
N THR A 729 -19.96 28.74 -10.80
CA THR A 729 -19.15 29.91 -10.43
C THR A 729 -19.49 30.34 -9.02
N PHE A 730 -18.55 31.02 -8.36
CA PHE A 730 -18.81 31.67 -7.07
C PHE A 730 -19.36 33.08 -7.26
N THR A 731 -20.54 33.32 -6.67
CA THR A 731 -21.18 34.62 -6.63
C THR A 731 -20.44 35.58 -5.69
N SER A 732 -20.66 36.89 -5.87
CA SER A 732 -20.08 37.88 -4.96
C SER A 732 -20.62 37.76 -3.53
N GLN A 733 -21.82 37.20 -3.35
CA GLN A 733 -22.41 36.96 -2.03
C GLN A 733 -21.73 35.78 -1.33
N GLU A 734 -21.48 34.68 -2.04
CA GLU A 734 -20.75 33.52 -1.50
C GLU A 734 -19.32 33.90 -1.14
N ILE A 735 -18.61 34.66 -1.99
CA ILE A 735 -17.26 35.15 -1.67
C ILE A 735 -17.29 35.99 -0.39
N LYS A 736 -18.28 36.88 -0.24
CA LYS A 736 -18.44 37.68 0.98
C LYS A 736 -18.71 36.81 2.22
N TYR A 737 -19.53 35.77 2.08
CA TYR A 737 -19.80 34.81 3.14
C TYR A 737 -18.52 34.08 3.56
N MET A 738 -17.78 33.51 2.60
CA MET A 738 -16.52 32.78 2.85
C MET A 738 -15.51 33.66 3.59
N LYS A 739 -15.35 34.94 3.19
CA LYS A 739 -14.46 35.90 3.88
C LYS A 739 -14.86 36.13 5.34
N GLY A 740 -16.15 36.40 5.57
CA GLY A 740 -16.67 36.59 6.92
C GLY A 740 -16.48 35.35 7.79
N ARG A 741 -16.73 34.17 7.21
CA ARG A 741 -16.59 32.91 7.94
C ARG A 741 -15.14 32.57 8.27
N ALA A 742 -14.21 32.79 7.33
CA ALA A 742 -12.78 32.59 7.57
C ALA A 742 -12.23 33.48 8.69
N ALA A 743 -12.70 34.74 8.79
CA ALA A 743 -12.31 35.65 9.86
C ALA A 743 -12.76 35.16 11.26
N GLU A 744 -13.88 34.45 11.35
CA GLU A 744 -14.34 33.80 12.59
C GLU A 744 -13.63 32.47 12.87
N LEU A 745 -13.21 31.77 11.82
CA LEU A 745 -12.71 30.40 11.89
C LEU A 745 -11.21 30.33 12.21
N PHE A 746 -10.37 31.14 11.55
CA PHE A 746 -8.91 31.06 11.72
C PHE A 746 -8.41 31.23 13.16
N PRO A 747 -8.99 32.09 14.02
CA PRO A 747 -8.60 32.13 15.43
C PRO A 747 -8.85 30.80 16.15
N LYS A 748 -9.91 30.07 15.80
CA LYS A 748 -10.19 28.73 16.36
C LYS A 748 -9.22 27.69 15.81
N VAL A 749 -8.91 27.76 14.52
CA VAL A 749 -7.91 26.88 13.89
C VAL A 749 -6.55 27.04 14.59
N GLU A 750 -6.16 28.29 14.88
CA GLU A 750 -4.94 28.58 15.63
C GLU A 750 -4.94 27.89 17.01
N GLU A 751 -6.02 28.03 17.81
CA GLU A 751 -6.13 27.35 19.11
C GLU A 751 -6.03 25.82 18.99
N GLU A 752 -6.71 25.23 18.00
CA GLU A 752 -6.70 23.78 17.75
C GLU A 752 -5.32 23.26 17.30
N ILE A 753 -4.56 24.05 16.51
CA ILE A 753 -3.18 23.71 16.14
C ILE A 753 -2.29 23.73 17.38
N VAL A 754 -2.39 24.76 18.22
CA VAL A 754 -1.60 24.85 19.46
C VAL A 754 -1.91 23.70 20.39
N LEU A 755 -3.19 23.39 20.62
CA LEU A 755 -3.62 22.25 21.44
C LEU A 755 -3.05 20.93 20.92
N GLY A 756 -3.14 20.68 19.61
CA GLY A 756 -2.63 19.44 19.03
C GLY A 756 -1.11 19.33 19.08
N ILE A 757 -0.38 20.42 18.84
CA ILE A 757 1.09 20.45 19.01
C ILE A 757 1.47 20.14 20.45
N ASP A 758 0.80 20.78 21.42
CA ASP A 758 1.05 20.56 22.84
C ASP A 758 0.75 19.12 23.27
N GLU A 759 -0.33 18.53 22.74
CA GLU A 759 -0.71 17.14 22.98
C GLU A 759 0.34 16.16 22.43
N VAL A 760 0.81 16.38 21.18
CA VAL A 760 1.87 15.56 20.57
C VAL A 760 3.14 15.64 21.41
N LEU A 761 3.60 16.86 21.74
CA LEU A 761 4.79 17.04 22.57
C LEU A 761 4.63 16.35 23.93
N SER A 762 3.53 16.58 24.64
CA SER A 762 3.32 16.05 26.00
C SER A 762 3.31 14.53 26.08
N ASN A 763 2.98 13.84 24.99
CA ASN A 763 2.87 12.38 24.91
C ASN A 763 4.04 11.69 24.19
N SER A 764 5.04 12.44 23.73
CA SER A 764 6.16 11.89 22.96
C SER A 764 7.34 11.49 23.84
N ASP A 765 7.94 10.34 23.53
CA ASP A 765 9.21 9.89 24.11
C ASP A 765 10.34 10.14 23.11
N ILE A 766 10.94 11.32 23.21
CA ILE A 766 11.99 11.80 22.29
C ILE A 766 13.33 11.21 22.74
N ARG A 767 14.03 10.54 21.81
CA ARG A 767 15.36 9.98 22.03
C ARG A 767 16.42 11.07 22.29
N PRO A 768 17.58 10.72 22.88
CA PRO A 768 18.72 11.63 22.92
C PRO A 768 19.14 12.06 21.51
N ILE A 769 19.40 13.35 21.33
CA ILE A 769 19.93 13.94 20.08
C ILE A 769 21.09 14.88 20.42
N GLY A 770 22.00 15.10 19.47
CA GLY A 770 23.18 15.94 19.64
C GLY A 770 22.87 17.41 19.98
N GLU A 771 21.70 17.92 19.59
CA GLU A 771 21.23 19.29 19.88
C GLU A 771 20.13 19.35 20.96
N ALA A 772 20.12 18.42 21.92
CA ALA A 772 19.08 18.32 22.96
C ALA A 772 18.79 19.62 23.72
N GLU A 773 19.82 20.38 24.12
CA GLU A 773 19.65 21.65 24.84
C GLU A 773 18.84 22.68 24.03
N LYS A 774 19.06 22.76 22.71
CA LYS A 774 18.33 23.68 21.84
C LYS A 774 16.87 23.24 21.65
N LEU A 775 16.63 21.93 21.53
CA LEU A 775 15.27 21.40 21.43
C LEU A 775 14.47 21.73 22.68
N GLU A 776 15.07 21.54 23.85
CA GLU A 776 14.45 21.86 25.14
C GLU A 776 14.23 23.36 25.34
N GLU A 777 15.16 24.20 24.88
CA GLU A 777 14.97 25.65 24.85
C GLU A 777 13.79 26.04 23.96
N LEU A 778 13.69 25.45 22.76
CA LEU A 778 12.62 25.72 21.80
C LEU A 778 11.25 25.30 22.36
N ILE A 779 11.15 24.08 22.90
CA ILE A 779 9.93 23.57 23.55
C ILE A 779 9.55 24.44 24.76
N SER A 780 10.53 24.90 25.55
CA SER A 780 10.29 25.79 26.69
C SER A 780 9.80 27.17 26.25
N ASN A 781 10.37 27.72 25.19
CA ASN A 781 9.96 29.00 24.62
C ASN A 781 8.55 28.90 24.02
N TRP A 782 8.21 27.77 23.39
CA TRP A 782 6.85 27.46 22.95
C TRP A 782 5.87 27.40 24.12
N ALA A 783 6.17 26.64 25.18
CA ALA A 783 5.31 26.58 26.37
C ALA A 783 5.14 27.97 27.03
N MET A 784 6.21 28.76 27.09
CA MET A 784 6.14 30.15 27.56
C MET A 784 5.21 30.98 26.68
N PHE A 785 5.36 30.88 25.35
CA PHE A 785 4.50 31.54 24.37
C PHE A 785 3.03 31.18 24.57
N VAL A 786 2.70 29.89 24.63
CA VAL A 786 1.32 29.42 24.84
C VAL A 786 0.73 29.95 26.15
N ILE A 787 1.48 29.87 27.26
CA ILE A 787 0.99 30.23 28.60
C ILE A 787 0.84 31.75 28.78
N THR A 788 1.75 32.54 28.20
CA THR A 788 1.93 33.95 28.54
C THR A 788 1.57 34.95 27.44
N SER A 789 1.25 34.48 26.23
CA SER A 789 0.87 35.35 25.11
C SER A 789 -0.25 36.31 25.46
N TRP A 790 -0.10 37.55 25.00
CA TRP A 790 -0.92 38.68 25.42
C TRP A 790 -1.45 39.45 24.22
N LYS A 791 -2.76 39.74 24.19
CA LYS A 791 -3.41 40.47 23.11
C LYS A 791 -4.59 41.29 23.66
N ASP A 792 -4.70 42.55 23.24
CA ASP A 792 -5.81 43.44 23.59
C ASP A 792 -6.10 43.58 25.11
N GLY A 793 -5.07 43.44 25.94
CA GLY A 793 -5.17 43.59 27.40
C GLY A 793 -5.64 42.34 28.15
N ASP A 794 -5.64 41.17 27.50
CA ASP A 794 -5.85 39.87 28.12
C ASP A 794 -4.90 38.81 27.51
N PHE A 795 -4.93 37.59 28.04
CA PHE A 795 -4.25 36.45 27.43
C PHE A 795 -4.82 36.17 26.04
N ARG A 796 -3.91 35.93 25.08
CA ARG A 796 -4.24 35.59 23.69
C ARG A 796 -5.03 34.29 23.62
N TYR A 797 -4.60 33.28 24.37
CA TYR A 797 -5.12 31.92 24.31
C TYR A 797 -6.10 31.61 25.44
N SER A 798 -7.10 30.80 25.12
CA SER A 798 -8.06 30.28 26.09
C SER A 798 -7.39 29.56 27.26
N ILE A 799 -8.14 29.38 28.35
CA ILE A 799 -7.64 28.69 29.54
C ILE A 799 -7.24 27.23 29.24
N GLU A 800 -7.94 26.58 28.33
CA GLU A 800 -7.70 25.18 27.95
C GLU A 800 -6.36 25.05 27.21
N VAL A 801 -6.12 25.94 26.24
CA VAL A 801 -4.85 26.05 25.51
C VAL A 801 -3.70 26.41 26.46
N ARG A 802 -3.91 27.32 27.42
CA ARG A 802 -2.86 27.61 28.41
C ARG A 802 -2.57 26.43 29.34
N LYS A 803 -3.56 25.58 29.61
CA LYS A 803 -3.39 24.33 30.39
C LYS A 803 -2.65 23.26 29.59
N SER A 804 -2.78 23.18 28.26
CA SER A 804 -1.97 22.26 27.44
C SER A 804 -0.48 22.62 27.50
N GLY A 805 -0.15 23.92 27.54
CA GLY A 805 1.23 24.39 27.76
C GLY A 805 1.84 23.88 29.08
N LEU A 806 1.03 23.68 30.13
CA LEU A 806 1.49 23.04 31.37
C LEU A 806 1.74 21.53 31.22
N GLY A 807 1.05 20.88 30.28
CA GLY A 807 1.27 19.48 29.91
C GLY A 807 2.70 19.27 29.38
N ILE A 808 3.15 20.15 28.48
CA ILE A 808 4.51 20.15 27.95
C ILE A 808 5.54 20.23 29.09
N LEU A 809 5.30 21.12 30.06
CA LEU A 809 6.18 21.32 31.22
C LEU A 809 6.17 20.15 32.23
N ARG A 810 5.47 19.05 31.92
CA ARG A 810 5.48 17.80 32.69
C ARG A 810 6.14 16.64 31.94
N MET A 811 6.43 16.82 30.65
CA MET A 811 7.11 15.84 29.83
C MET A 811 8.50 15.53 30.38
N LYS A 812 8.93 14.28 30.25
CA LYS A 812 10.31 13.89 30.46
C LYS A 812 11.11 14.27 29.22
N GLY A 813 12.04 15.22 29.34
CA GLY A 813 12.90 15.62 28.23
C GLY A 813 14.14 14.74 28.10
N PRO A 814 14.90 14.89 27.00
CA PRO A 814 16.17 14.19 26.79
C PRO A 814 17.21 14.51 27.88
N LEU A 815 17.19 15.72 28.46
CA LEU A 815 18.01 16.08 29.62
C LEU A 815 17.22 15.94 30.93
N PRO A 816 17.82 15.40 32.01
CA PRO A 816 17.09 15.13 33.26
C PRO A 816 16.44 16.34 33.95
N ASN A 817 17.00 17.55 33.79
CA ASN A 817 16.69 18.72 34.62
C ASN A 817 16.32 19.99 33.83
N TRP A 818 16.04 19.89 32.52
CA TRP A 818 15.82 21.05 31.64
C TRP A 818 14.71 21.99 32.13
N LEU A 819 13.58 21.45 32.56
CA LEU A 819 12.44 22.22 33.04
C LEU A 819 12.75 23.11 34.25
N LEU A 820 13.69 22.71 35.12
CA LEU A 820 14.08 23.52 36.29
C LEU A 820 14.70 24.86 35.88
N ALA A 821 15.33 24.91 34.70
CA ALA A 821 15.90 26.15 34.18
C ALA A 821 14.83 27.13 33.66
N TYR A 822 13.71 26.63 33.12
CA TYR A 822 12.75 27.45 32.39
C TYR A 822 11.45 27.76 33.17
N ILE A 823 10.96 26.84 34.00
CA ILE A 823 9.71 27.03 34.77
C ILE A 823 9.73 28.34 35.60
N PRO A 824 10.81 28.71 36.31
CA PRO A 824 10.83 29.96 37.08
C PRO A 824 10.63 31.21 36.21
N LYS A 825 11.18 31.21 34.99
CA LYS A 825 11.04 32.31 34.03
C LYS A 825 9.58 32.42 33.56
N ILE A 826 8.96 31.28 33.21
CA ILE A 826 7.56 31.21 32.77
C ILE A 826 6.62 31.67 33.90
N ALA A 827 6.84 31.18 35.12
CA ALA A 827 6.05 31.56 36.30
C ALA A 827 6.14 33.07 36.58
N THR A 828 7.32 33.66 36.41
CA THR A 828 7.55 35.10 36.61
C THR A 828 6.80 35.94 35.58
N GLU A 829 6.89 35.57 34.30
CA GLU A 829 6.16 36.27 33.23
C GLU A 829 4.65 36.12 33.39
N TYR A 830 4.17 34.90 33.64
CA TYR A 830 2.74 34.64 33.84
C TYR A 830 2.17 35.43 35.04
N LYS A 831 2.93 35.52 36.14
CA LYS A 831 2.59 36.38 37.27
C LYS A 831 2.43 37.84 36.86
N ALA A 832 3.39 38.39 36.10
CA ALA A 832 3.32 39.78 35.65
C ALA A 832 2.05 40.04 34.82
N ARG A 833 1.68 39.10 33.94
CA ARG A 833 0.42 39.16 33.16
C ARG A 833 -0.84 39.11 34.02
N LEU A 834 -0.86 38.28 35.06
CA LEU A 834 -1.99 38.24 36.00
C LEU A 834 -2.12 39.55 36.80
N GLU A 835 -1.01 40.10 37.27
CA GLU A 835 -1.00 41.37 37.99
C GLU A 835 -1.43 42.54 37.09
N GLU A 836 -1.06 42.51 35.80
CA GLU A 836 -1.54 43.45 34.78
C GLU A 836 -3.05 43.31 34.54
N LYS A 837 -3.55 42.07 34.33
CA LYS A 837 -4.97 41.75 34.09
C LYS A 837 -5.87 42.24 35.22
N TYR A 838 -5.50 41.91 36.46
CA TYR A 838 -6.33 42.14 37.64
C TYR A 838 -5.99 43.43 38.39
N LYS A 839 -4.94 44.15 37.97
CA LYS A 839 -4.48 45.41 38.56
C LYS A 839 -4.24 45.30 40.08
N ALA A 840 -3.75 44.13 40.51
CA ALA A 840 -3.51 43.81 41.91
C ALA A 840 -2.34 42.81 42.03
N PRO A 841 -1.50 42.91 43.08
CA PRO A 841 -0.50 41.89 43.36
C PRO A 841 -1.12 40.50 43.50
N ILE A 842 -0.46 39.47 42.95
CA ILE A 842 -1.07 38.12 42.81
C ILE A 842 -1.49 37.50 44.15
N ASP A 843 -0.72 37.76 45.21
CA ASP A 843 -0.94 37.30 46.59
C ASP A 843 -2.10 38.02 47.29
N THR A 844 -2.61 39.10 46.70
CA THR A 844 -3.74 39.88 47.23
C THR A 844 -5.05 39.63 46.47
N ILE A 845 -5.03 38.86 45.38
CA ILE A 845 -6.21 38.54 44.58
C ILE A 845 -7.15 37.63 45.38
N ASN A 846 -8.36 38.13 45.67
CA ASN A 846 -9.40 37.39 46.37
C ASN A 846 -10.57 37.11 45.41
N ILE A 847 -10.73 35.85 45.01
CA ILE A 847 -11.76 35.37 44.08
C ILE A 847 -13.17 35.85 44.51
N GLY A 848 -13.48 35.83 45.81
CA GLY A 848 -14.78 36.23 46.34
C GLY A 848 -15.14 37.70 46.14
N LYS A 849 -14.18 38.57 45.80
CA LYS A 849 -14.42 39.99 45.49
C LYS A 849 -14.80 40.24 44.04
N PHE A 850 -14.66 39.25 43.16
CA PHE A 850 -15.07 39.35 41.75
C PHE A 850 -16.55 38.98 41.57
N PRO A 851 -17.24 39.54 40.56
CA PRO A 851 -18.59 39.12 40.19
C PRO A 851 -18.68 37.60 39.99
N ARG A 852 -19.76 36.96 40.43
CA ARG A 852 -19.92 35.48 40.36
C ARG A 852 -19.60 34.88 38.99
N ARG A 853 -19.93 35.59 37.90
CA ARG A 853 -19.66 35.17 36.52
C ARG A 853 -18.17 35.15 36.13
N GLU A 854 -17.32 35.90 36.84
CA GLU A 854 -15.88 36.04 36.59
C GLU A 854 -15.04 35.19 37.56
N GLN A 855 -15.61 34.75 38.68
CA GLN A 855 -14.89 33.98 39.72
C GLN A 855 -14.22 32.72 39.18
N LYS A 856 -14.88 32.01 38.25
CA LYS A 856 -14.29 30.82 37.62
C LYS A 856 -13.04 31.18 36.82
N ALA A 857 -13.10 32.20 35.97
CA ALA A 857 -11.96 32.64 35.17
C ALA A 857 -10.76 33.07 36.06
N VAL A 858 -11.03 33.79 37.16
CA VAL A 858 -10.00 34.15 38.15
C VAL A 858 -9.42 32.92 38.83
N ALA A 859 -10.26 31.95 39.20
CA ALA A 859 -9.81 30.71 39.82
C ALA A 859 -8.92 29.90 38.87
N ASP A 860 -9.34 29.74 37.61
CA ASP A 860 -8.57 29.00 36.61
C ASP A 860 -7.24 29.69 36.29
N ASP A 861 -7.23 31.03 36.19
CA ASP A 861 -6.02 31.83 35.95
C ASP A 861 -5.00 31.67 37.10
N LEU A 862 -5.47 31.69 38.35
CA LEU A 862 -4.64 31.44 39.53
C LEU A 862 -4.19 29.98 39.63
N GLU A 863 -5.01 29.03 39.19
CA GLU A 863 -4.69 27.60 39.19
C GLU A 863 -3.42 27.32 38.37
N ILE A 864 -3.33 27.88 37.15
CA ILE A 864 -2.15 27.75 36.28
C ILE A 864 -0.89 28.28 37.00
N TYR A 865 -0.99 29.45 37.64
CA TYR A 865 0.14 30.03 38.36
C TYR A 865 0.63 29.12 39.49
N TYR A 866 -0.29 28.59 40.31
CA TYR A 866 0.09 27.70 41.41
C TYR A 866 0.66 26.37 40.92
N GLN A 867 0.18 25.85 39.78
CA GLN A 867 0.76 24.66 39.16
C GLN A 867 2.20 24.91 38.68
N LEU A 868 2.50 26.06 38.06
CA LEU A 868 3.86 26.45 37.67
C LEU A 868 4.79 26.52 38.89
N MET A 869 4.33 27.13 39.99
CA MET A 869 5.10 27.22 41.24
C MET A 869 5.39 25.83 41.84
N ASN A 870 4.43 24.90 41.78
CA ASN A 870 4.60 23.54 42.27
C ASN A 870 5.60 22.74 41.41
N LEU A 871 5.54 22.89 40.08
CA LEU A 871 6.49 22.23 39.17
C LEU A 871 7.93 22.73 39.40
N GLY A 872 8.11 24.04 39.65
CA GLY A 872 9.42 24.63 39.96
C GLY A 872 9.99 24.24 41.33
N GLY A 873 9.16 23.69 42.24
CA GLY A 873 9.55 23.28 43.59
C GLY A 873 10.11 21.85 43.73
N ARG A 874 10.19 21.09 42.63
CA ARG A 874 10.59 19.65 42.66
C ARG A 874 12.07 19.34 42.90
N GLU A 875 12.92 20.34 43.19
CA GLU A 875 14.26 20.11 43.78
C GLU A 875 14.46 20.87 45.11
N ILE A 876 13.85 20.36 46.19
CA ILE A 876 14.41 20.42 47.56
C ILE A 876 14.09 19.10 48.29
N ASN A 877 14.56 17.96 47.77
CA ASN A 877 14.89 16.77 48.58
C ASN A 877 15.47 15.65 47.71
N THR A 878 16.78 15.68 47.49
CA THR A 878 17.56 14.52 47.01
C THR A 878 18.14 13.70 48.16
N GLN A 879 17.45 13.63 49.31
CA GLN A 879 17.76 12.65 50.36
C GLN A 879 16.49 12.09 51.02
N THR A 880 16.29 10.79 50.79
CA THR A 880 15.50 9.84 51.58
C THR A 880 14.05 10.21 51.91
N THR A 881 13.13 9.74 51.08
CA THR A 881 11.80 9.32 51.52
C THR A 881 11.51 7.92 50.96
N PRO A 882 11.02 6.96 51.77
CA PRO A 882 10.78 5.59 51.29
C PRO A 882 9.67 5.58 50.22
N PRO A 883 9.63 4.56 49.34
CA PRO A 883 8.57 4.45 48.36
C PRO A 883 7.21 4.41 49.06
N LEU A 884 6.27 5.23 48.60
CA LEU A 884 4.85 5.03 48.89
C LEU A 884 4.47 3.61 48.42
N PRO A 885 3.72 2.84 49.22
CA PRO A 885 3.40 1.46 48.89
C PRO A 885 2.58 1.43 47.60
N ILE A 886 3.12 0.75 46.59
CA ILE A 886 2.40 0.35 45.40
C ILE A 886 1.23 -0.52 45.84
N PRO A 887 -0.04 -0.18 45.54
CA PRO A 887 -1.13 -1.12 45.70
C PRO A 887 -0.96 -2.20 44.64
N THR A 888 -0.62 -3.41 45.06
CA THR A 888 -0.64 -4.62 44.24
C THR A 888 -2.00 -4.76 43.53
N PRO A 889 -2.07 -5.23 42.27
CA PRO A 889 -3.35 -5.43 41.59
C PRO A 889 -4.12 -6.55 42.30
N LEU A 890 -5.21 -6.20 42.98
CA LEU A 890 -6.18 -7.19 43.44
C LEU A 890 -7.07 -7.54 42.26
N GLY A 891 -6.85 -8.74 41.72
CA GLY A 891 -7.72 -9.35 40.73
C GLY A 891 -9.17 -9.40 41.21
N SER A 892 -10.07 -9.28 40.23
CA SER A 892 -11.50 -9.63 40.24
C SER A 892 -12.13 -9.95 41.60
N LYS A 893 -13.04 -9.10 42.10
CA LYS A 893 -14.36 -9.52 42.62
C LYS A 893 -15.27 -8.39 43.14
N SER A 894 -16.49 -8.43 42.63
CA SER A 894 -17.82 -8.05 43.18
C SER A 894 -18.15 -6.61 43.63
N ALA A 895 -19.28 -6.13 43.12
CA ALA A 895 -19.92 -4.82 43.27
C ALA A 895 -20.41 -4.42 44.69
N GLY A 896 -19.84 -4.97 45.76
CA GLY A 896 -20.25 -4.69 47.14
C GLY A 896 -19.62 -3.43 47.77
N ASP A 897 -18.44 -3.03 47.30
CA ASP A 897 -17.58 -2.07 48.03
C ASP A 897 -17.69 -0.60 47.59
N ALA A 898 -18.49 -0.31 46.56
CA ALA A 898 -18.70 1.05 46.08
C ALA A 898 -19.36 1.99 47.12
N LYS A 899 -20.10 1.42 48.09
CA LYS A 899 -20.87 2.20 49.07
C LYS A 899 -20.05 2.74 50.24
N GLU A 900 -18.94 2.08 50.60
CA GLU A 900 -18.03 2.54 51.65
C GLU A 900 -16.99 3.53 51.08
N VAL A 901 -16.58 3.37 49.82
CA VAL A 901 -15.71 4.34 49.12
C VAL A 901 -16.41 5.69 48.92
N MET A 902 -17.71 5.69 48.58
CA MET A 902 -18.50 6.92 48.45
C MET A 902 -18.67 7.68 49.77
N LYS A 903 -18.59 6.97 50.91
CA LYS A 903 -18.74 7.54 52.25
C LYS A 903 -17.45 8.21 52.75
N ALA A 904 -16.29 7.74 52.28
CA ALA A 904 -14.99 8.35 52.56
C ALA A 904 -14.72 9.60 51.71
N LEU A 905 -15.19 9.61 50.45
CA LEU A 905 -15.08 10.79 49.56
C LEU A 905 -16.02 11.94 49.94
N LEU A 906 -17.10 11.68 50.67
CA LEU A 906 -18.03 12.72 51.17
C LEU A 906 -17.65 13.28 52.55
N ALA A 907 -16.57 12.77 53.16
CA ALA A 907 -16.07 13.23 54.47
C ALA A 907 -14.76 14.05 54.37
N GLN A 908 -14.20 14.20 53.17
CA GLN A 908 -13.26 15.27 52.80
C GLN A 908 -14.03 16.41 52.14
#